data_AF-A0A1G1WDZ8-F1
#
_entry.id   AF-A0A1G1WDZ8-F1
#
_cell.length_a   1.000
_cell.length_b   1.000
_cell.length_c   1.000
_cell.angle_alpha   90.00
_cell.angle_beta   90.00
_cell.angle_gamma   90.00
#
_symmetry.space_group_name_H-M   'P 1'
#
loop_
_entity.id
_entity.type
_entity.pdbx_description
1 polymer ?
#
loop_
_entity_poly.entity_id
_entity_poly.type
_entity_poly.pdbx_seq_one_letter_code
_entity_poly.pdbx_strand_id
1 'polypeptide(L)'
;MGIILLLSVPVFYIIGLIAFISWLLNLSSKKSSEIDRRKFLEKSIQELSGTLAQSPGKKISDQIDEYKTELENLTNKKYFVPAQSAAKPVQIQPHKVNLEEPKPTLGGDIEQFWSNWYSENSINLLLYIGAFLIVASASIFVGFQWETIGGTAKAFLISFLTLAFFGFGIWFYQLPKIKNAGSTFTAIGALLIPFCGLAWYNFVFRETGVSFGWVWLTTSLVALLTYAFLAFFMRNAFYTYISSLGTLSLVLSLINVYQLNREFYVLGGVFSAFIILIGRQLFVSGDQEIKSKFSLPLEVSSNIITPVSLIYGLLIATSSDKLFTFEATLALFMGAAYYFFSYIFVNKAYYLAIAEILFPLAVVLFFKWQGLSNEFLLYTLNGIALFDLALSYLFKRYSLKEESEANIIISIAISVLVFFTSLALDLRPIHLTIFAFLPVAVSTIATVVTEKAEYLAITSIFLAITIYIYLNRLLGIDDKPYIISMVYLLSAVGFYALSVASKRAQSYLQIFSLSTVLFFALSVILSLTSPGYLLIVSLVLTAVLFAASFQFSQKNFIYASNASLFFSLLNFLRFVDVSSDYYPLAFSGLSYVLYLVSQVAPNEFKDKFRISSFVGILATPILFGLYAMSNPGYDYSYDYRTGRNIRQLDLFNILERNSLISAYGATILFAIDSTIIKSRGMGYFASAIGMATYLWQIKFLGITEAQTYTLPLAVYFMVLAYLRRIVGDLSKRDLLDFAGLFFLILPTLMQSFGNHGAKYSLLFGVEGAILIALGTSLKYKTYIYAGVFAIVAAVISQTYEYVFSLPRWIITGVAGLAFLSVAIYLLLHRKEEPEGR
;
A
#
# COMPACT_ATOMS: atom_id res chain seq x y z
N MET A 1 9.65 22.17 -31.87
CA MET A 1 8.54 23.08 -31.47
C MET A 1 7.27 22.93 -32.31
N GLY A 2 7.33 22.45 -33.56
CA GLY A 2 6.14 22.32 -34.43
C GLY A 2 5.09 21.26 -34.03
N ILE A 3 5.44 20.26 -33.22
CA ILE A 3 4.51 19.18 -32.80
C ILE A 3 3.57 19.62 -31.65
N ILE A 4 3.99 20.57 -30.81
CA ILE A 4 3.20 21.06 -29.67
C ILE A 4 2.07 22.01 -30.12
N LEU A 5 2.27 22.74 -31.23
CA LEU A 5 1.25 23.60 -31.84
C LEU A 5 0.20 22.81 -32.65
N LEU A 6 0.57 21.63 -33.17
CA LEU A 6 -0.37 20.72 -33.84
C LEU A 6 -1.25 19.94 -32.86
N LEU A 7 -0.79 19.74 -31.62
CA LEU A 7 -1.54 19.08 -30.55
C LEU A 7 -2.42 20.04 -29.72
N SER A 8 -2.18 21.34 -29.72
CA SER A 8 -2.96 22.29 -28.91
C SER A 8 -4.34 22.59 -29.50
N VAL A 9 -4.52 22.51 -30.82
CA VAL A 9 -5.79 22.87 -31.48
C VAL A 9 -6.90 21.81 -31.29
N PRO A 10 -6.63 20.49 -31.38
CA PRO A 10 -7.68 19.48 -31.19
C PRO A 10 -8.09 19.29 -29.72
N VAL A 11 -7.17 19.51 -28.76
CA VAL A 11 -7.42 19.25 -27.33
C VAL A 11 -8.44 20.23 -26.74
N PHE A 12 -8.41 21.51 -27.13
CA PHE A 12 -9.42 22.49 -26.68
C PHE A 12 -10.81 22.25 -27.30
N TYR A 13 -10.87 21.77 -28.55
CA TYR A 13 -12.13 21.39 -29.18
C TYR A 13 -12.75 20.12 -28.56
N ILE A 14 -11.93 19.14 -28.20
CA ILE A 14 -12.37 17.90 -27.54
C ILE A 14 -12.86 18.19 -26.11
N ILE A 15 -12.19 19.07 -25.36
CA ILE A 15 -12.63 19.48 -24.01
C ILE A 15 -13.95 20.28 -24.09
N GLY A 16 -14.10 21.17 -25.08
CA GLY A 16 -15.35 21.89 -25.32
C GLY A 16 -16.51 20.96 -25.72
N LEU A 17 -16.24 19.95 -26.56
CA LEU A 17 -17.22 18.94 -26.97
C LEU A 17 -17.60 18.02 -25.80
N ILE A 18 -16.65 17.63 -24.94
CA ILE A 18 -16.91 16.83 -23.74
C ILE A 18 -17.69 17.63 -22.70
N ALA A 19 -17.41 18.93 -22.53
CA ALA A 19 -18.20 19.81 -21.65
C ALA A 19 -19.63 19.98 -22.16
N PHE A 20 -19.83 20.09 -23.48
CA PHE A 20 -21.14 20.18 -24.11
C PHE A 20 -21.93 18.87 -24.03
N ILE A 21 -21.28 17.71 -24.26
CA ILE A 21 -21.88 16.38 -24.13
C ILE A 21 -22.19 16.07 -22.65
N SER A 22 -21.32 16.46 -21.72
CA SER A 22 -21.55 16.36 -20.27
C SER A 22 -22.75 17.19 -19.83
N TRP A 23 -22.87 18.42 -20.34
CA TRP A 23 -24.01 19.29 -20.11
C TRP A 23 -25.32 18.69 -20.68
N LEU A 24 -25.26 18.08 -21.87
CA LEU A 24 -26.42 17.44 -22.53
C LEU A 24 -26.86 16.14 -21.83
N LEU A 25 -25.91 15.34 -21.31
CA LEU A 25 -26.18 14.09 -20.58
C LEU A 25 -26.73 14.34 -19.17
N ASN A 26 -26.46 15.51 -18.57
CA ASN A 26 -26.98 15.89 -17.25
C ASN A 26 -28.48 16.28 -17.25
N LEU A 27 -29.11 16.42 -18.42
CA LEU A 27 -30.56 16.68 -18.54
C LEU A 27 -31.43 15.41 -18.46
N SER A 28 -30.84 14.21 -18.54
CA SER A 28 -31.59 12.95 -18.73
C SER A 28 -31.56 11.99 -17.52
N SER A 29 -31.21 12.42 -16.30
CA SER A 29 -31.19 11.49 -15.16
C SER A 29 -31.94 12.01 -13.94
N LYS A 30 -33.03 11.30 -13.62
CA LYS A 30 -33.83 11.32 -12.38
C LYS A 30 -33.00 11.03 -11.10
N LYS A 31 -31.67 10.95 -11.22
CA LYS A 31 -30.70 10.53 -10.18
C LYS A 31 -30.01 11.72 -9.49
N SER A 32 -30.02 12.92 -10.08
CA SER A 32 -29.42 14.12 -9.48
C SER A 32 -30.23 14.66 -8.28
N SER A 33 -31.56 14.60 -8.34
CA SER A 33 -32.42 15.12 -7.27
C SER A 33 -32.28 14.35 -5.96
N GLU A 34 -32.04 13.04 -6.00
CA GLU A 34 -31.80 12.22 -4.80
C GLU A 34 -30.44 12.50 -4.15
N ILE A 35 -29.40 12.71 -4.96
CA ILE A 35 -28.04 12.99 -4.48
C ILE A 35 -27.96 14.40 -3.88
N ASP A 36 -28.61 15.39 -4.50
CA ASP A 36 -28.70 16.75 -3.96
C ASP A 36 -29.59 16.81 -2.71
N ARG A 37 -30.69 16.05 -2.67
CA ARG A 37 -31.52 15.92 -1.46
C ARG A 37 -30.74 15.29 -0.31
N ARG A 38 -29.94 14.25 -0.58
CA ARG A 38 -29.11 13.59 0.43
C ARG A 38 -28.01 14.51 0.97
N LYS A 39 -27.28 15.22 0.09
CA LYS A 39 -26.27 16.20 0.51
C LYS A 39 -26.88 17.36 1.31
N PHE A 40 -28.04 17.84 0.89
CA PHE A 40 -28.78 18.87 1.65
C PHE A 40 -29.15 18.37 3.04
N LEU A 41 -29.70 17.15 3.15
CA LEU A 41 -30.06 16.55 4.44
C LEU A 41 -28.84 16.32 5.34
N GLU A 42 -27.72 15.84 4.80
CA GLU A 42 -26.46 15.66 5.55
C GLU A 42 -25.94 16.99 6.10
N LYS A 43 -25.94 18.05 5.28
CA LYS A 43 -25.54 19.39 5.69
C LYS A 43 -26.49 19.98 6.73
N SER A 44 -27.81 19.85 6.54
CA SER A 44 -28.81 20.33 7.49
C SER A 44 -28.75 19.59 8.83
N ILE A 45 -28.48 18.28 8.83
CA ILE A 45 -28.27 17.51 10.06
C ILE A 45 -27.00 17.99 10.78
N GLN A 46 -25.92 18.27 10.05
CA GLN A 46 -24.67 18.77 10.63
C GLN A 46 -24.83 20.16 11.25
N GLU A 47 -25.54 21.07 10.57
CA GLU A 47 -25.86 22.40 11.10
C GLU A 47 -26.79 22.31 12.32
N LEU A 48 -27.87 21.51 12.25
CA LEU A 48 -28.80 21.32 13.36
C LEU A 48 -28.14 20.66 14.58
N SER A 49 -27.29 19.65 14.37
CA SER A 49 -26.54 18.99 15.45
C SER A 49 -25.47 19.89 16.07
N GLY A 50 -24.80 20.74 15.28
CA GLY A 50 -23.91 21.78 15.79
C GLY A 50 -24.65 22.82 16.64
N THR A 51 -25.86 23.20 16.23
CA THR A 51 -26.72 24.13 16.99
C THR A 51 -27.23 23.48 18.28
N LEU A 52 -27.56 22.19 18.26
CA LEU A 52 -27.95 21.41 19.45
C LEU A 52 -26.80 21.25 20.45
N ALA A 53 -25.56 21.15 19.96
CA ALA A 53 -24.36 21.01 20.80
C ALA A 53 -24.02 22.28 21.59
N GLN A 54 -24.40 23.45 21.08
CA GLN A 54 -24.19 24.75 21.77
C GLN A 54 -25.24 25.02 22.87
N SER A 55 -26.34 24.27 22.94
CA SER A 55 -27.37 24.42 23.97
C SER A 55 -28.09 23.08 24.25
N PRO A 56 -27.43 22.13 24.94
CA PRO A 56 -28.00 20.82 25.18
C PRO A 56 -29.24 20.92 26.09
N GLY A 57 -30.43 20.59 25.55
CA GLY A 57 -31.69 20.48 26.30
C GLY A 57 -32.80 21.48 25.96
N LYS A 58 -32.56 22.48 25.08
CA LYS A 58 -33.62 23.38 24.58
C LYS A 58 -34.18 22.88 23.23
N LYS A 59 -35.49 23.05 22.99
CA LYS A 59 -36.09 22.79 21.68
C LYS A 59 -35.66 23.89 20.69
N ILE A 60 -35.42 23.51 19.44
CA ILE A 60 -34.97 24.42 18.35
C ILE A 60 -35.98 25.57 18.12
N SER A 61 -37.28 25.34 18.35
CA SER A 61 -38.32 26.38 18.30
C SER A 61 -38.03 27.54 19.24
N ASP A 62 -37.60 27.23 20.46
CA ASP A 62 -37.42 28.21 21.53
C ASP A 62 -36.16 29.05 21.27
N GLN A 63 -35.13 28.45 20.66
CA GLN A 63 -33.92 29.16 20.24
C GLN A 63 -34.19 30.11 19.07
N ILE A 64 -35.05 29.72 18.12
CA ILE A 64 -35.41 30.59 16.98
C ILE A 64 -36.15 31.83 17.48
N ASP A 65 -37.05 31.69 18.45
CA ASP A 65 -37.79 32.83 19.01
C ASP A 65 -36.88 33.73 19.85
N GLU A 66 -35.92 33.15 20.59
CA GLU A 66 -34.89 33.88 21.34
C GLU A 66 -33.99 34.70 20.39
N TYR A 67 -33.52 34.10 19.29
CA TYR A 67 -32.72 34.80 18.28
C TYR A 67 -33.50 35.82 17.47
N LYS A 68 -34.79 35.60 17.19
CA LYS A 68 -35.65 36.62 16.58
C LYS A 68 -35.82 37.82 17.49
N THR A 69 -36.03 37.58 18.79
CA THR A 69 -36.16 38.64 19.78
C THR A 69 -34.85 39.43 19.93
N GLU A 70 -33.71 38.73 19.90
CA GLU A 70 -32.38 39.34 19.92
C GLU A 70 -32.11 40.16 18.65
N LEU A 71 -32.48 39.64 17.48
CA LEU A 71 -32.40 40.34 16.19
C LEU A 71 -33.27 41.61 16.18
N GLU A 72 -34.49 41.53 16.70
CA GLU A 72 -35.43 42.67 16.77
C GLU A 72 -34.91 43.78 17.70
N ASN A 73 -34.29 43.38 18.83
CA ASN A 73 -33.64 44.30 19.76
C ASN A 73 -32.38 44.96 19.17
N LEU A 74 -31.63 44.26 18.32
CA LEU A 74 -30.47 44.80 17.60
C LEU A 74 -30.91 45.73 16.46
N THR A 75 -32.04 45.44 15.81
CA THR A 75 -32.57 46.23 14.70
C THR A 75 -33.16 47.57 15.17
N ASN A 76 -33.75 47.62 16.37
CA ASN A 76 -34.31 48.84 16.95
C ASN A 76 -33.26 49.83 17.50
N LYS A 77 -31.96 49.50 17.50
CA LYS A 77 -30.88 50.37 17.99
C LYS A 77 -30.18 51.14 16.84
N LYS A 78 -30.85 52.20 16.38
CA LYS A 78 -30.39 53.33 15.51
C LYS A 78 -30.08 53.01 14.04
N TYR A 79 -30.81 53.64 13.10
CA TYR A 79 -30.37 54.80 12.27
C TYR A 79 -31.49 55.23 11.31
N PHE A 80 -31.72 56.55 11.25
CA PHE A 80 -32.73 57.25 10.47
C PHE A 80 -32.24 57.46 9.03
N VAL A 81 -32.98 57.01 8.01
CA VAL A 81 -32.88 57.48 6.60
C VAL A 81 -34.31 57.56 6.04
N PRO A 82 -34.69 58.63 5.31
CA PRO A 82 -36.10 58.98 5.10
C PRO A 82 -36.76 58.19 3.95
N ALA A 83 -38.08 58.14 4.05
CA ALA A 83 -39.02 57.43 3.18
C ALA A 83 -38.91 57.79 1.68
N GLN A 84 -38.93 56.76 0.84
CA GLN A 84 -39.40 56.85 -0.54
C GLN A 84 -40.36 55.70 -0.87
N SER A 85 -41.53 56.14 -1.34
CA SER A 85 -42.57 55.45 -2.10
C SER A 85 -43.39 54.36 -1.40
N ALA A 86 -44.62 54.76 -1.07
CA ALA A 86 -45.69 53.90 -0.62
C ALA A 86 -46.11 52.88 -1.70
N ALA A 87 -46.15 51.60 -1.32
CA ALA A 87 -47.01 50.60 -1.94
C ALA A 87 -47.94 50.04 -0.85
N LYS A 88 -49.24 49.97 -1.16
CA LYS A 88 -50.34 49.55 -0.28
C LYS A 88 -50.12 48.14 0.32
N PRO A 89 -50.67 47.85 1.52
CA PRO A 89 -50.50 46.57 2.17
C PRO A 89 -51.30 45.48 1.43
N VAL A 90 -50.63 44.41 1.00
CA VAL A 90 -51.31 43.19 0.58
C VAL A 90 -51.75 42.46 1.85
N GLN A 91 -53.06 42.45 2.11
CA GLN A 91 -53.69 41.55 3.07
C GLN A 91 -53.49 40.10 2.59
N ILE A 92 -52.71 39.31 3.34
CA ILE A 92 -52.72 37.86 3.18
C ILE A 92 -53.86 37.34 4.06
N GLN A 93 -55.01 37.07 3.45
CA GLN A 93 -56.02 36.21 4.05
C GLN A 93 -55.45 34.79 4.20
N PRO A 94 -55.77 34.05 5.27
CA PRO A 94 -55.37 32.66 5.39
C PRO A 94 -56.09 31.85 4.31
N HIS A 95 -55.38 31.50 3.24
CA HIS A 95 -55.91 30.58 2.25
C HIS A 95 -56.01 29.20 2.90
N LYS A 96 -57.24 28.81 3.17
CA LYS A 96 -57.64 27.47 3.60
C LYS A 96 -57.13 26.49 2.54
N VAL A 97 -56.22 25.60 2.90
CA VAL A 97 -55.72 24.54 2.00
C VAL A 97 -56.90 23.63 1.66
N ASN A 98 -57.41 23.76 0.45
CA ASN A 98 -58.37 22.82 -0.11
C ASN A 98 -57.57 21.60 -0.59
N LEU A 99 -57.72 20.48 0.11
CA LEU A 99 -57.17 19.18 -0.28
C LEU A 99 -58.03 18.61 -1.41
N GLU A 100 -57.84 19.13 -2.62
CA GLU A 100 -58.21 18.41 -3.83
C GLU A 100 -56.94 18.08 -4.59
N GLU A 101 -56.61 16.79 -4.65
CA GLU A 101 -55.50 16.28 -5.46
C GLU A 101 -55.74 16.62 -6.94
N PRO A 102 -54.81 17.33 -7.61
CA PRO A 102 -54.93 17.54 -9.04
C PRO A 102 -54.55 16.25 -9.76
N LYS A 103 -55.50 15.69 -10.52
CA LYS A 103 -55.22 14.64 -11.50
C LYS A 103 -54.19 15.18 -12.52
N PRO A 104 -53.12 14.43 -12.84
CA PRO A 104 -52.11 14.89 -13.77
C PRO A 104 -52.67 14.88 -15.20
N THR A 105 -52.85 16.06 -15.79
CA THR A 105 -53.00 16.21 -17.24
C THR A 105 -51.60 16.25 -17.87
N LEU A 106 -51.16 15.12 -18.41
CA LEU A 106 -49.99 15.08 -19.30
C LEU A 106 -50.30 15.89 -20.56
N GLY A 107 -49.72 17.08 -20.71
CA GLY A 107 -49.74 17.81 -21.99
C GLY A 107 -49.30 19.28 -22.02
N GLY A 108 -49.18 20.00 -20.89
CA GLY A 108 -49.01 21.47 -20.90
C GLY A 108 -47.59 22.03 -20.65
N ASP A 109 -46.63 21.25 -20.14
CA ASP A 109 -45.45 21.81 -19.46
C ASP A 109 -44.29 22.26 -20.38
N ILE A 110 -44.29 21.92 -21.66
CA ILE A 110 -43.12 22.11 -22.54
C ILE A 110 -43.08 23.51 -23.16
N GLU A 111 -44.22 24.07 -23.59
CA GLU A 111 -44.25 25.41 -24.21
C GLU A 111 -43.91 26.53 -23.23
N GLN A 112 -44.36 26.40 -21.98
CA GLN A 112 -44.16 27.41 -20.94
C GLN A 112 -42.69 27.48 -20.47
N PHE A 113 -41.97 26.35 -20.53
CA PHE A 113 -40.54 26.27 -20.25
C PHE A 113 -39.68 26.97 -21.32
N TRP A 114 -39.98 26.74 -22.61
CA TRP A 114 -39.22 27.34 -23.71
C TRP A 114 -39.39 28.86 -23.79
N SER A 115 -40.60 29.38 -23.52
CA SER A 115 -40.88 30.82 -23.49
C SER A 115 -40.06 31.54 -22.42
N ASN A 116 -40.01 30.99 -21.20
CA ASN A 116 -39.28 31.61 -20.09
C ASN A 116 -37.76 31.60 -20.32
N TRP A 117 -37.22 30.48 -20.81
CA TRP A 117 -35.79 30.35 -21.12
C TRP A 117 -35.33 31.33 -22.21
N TYR A 118 -36.15 31.55 -23.25
CA TYR A 118 -35.81 32.46 -24.35
C TYR A 118 -35.77 33.94 -23.88
N SER A 119 -36.67 34.33 -22.96
CA SER A 119 -36.72 35.70 -22.47
C SER A 119 -35.51 36.06 -21.59
N GLU A 120 -35.08 35.16 -20.71
CA GLU A 120 -34.00 35.40 -19.74
C GLU A 120 -32.60 35.38 -20.38
N ASN A 121 -32.40 34.58 -21.44
CA ASN A 121 -31.08 34.39 -22.06
C ASN A 121 -30.85 35.16 -23.36
N SER A 122 -31.87 35.83 -23.90
CA SER A 122 -31.82 36.55 -25.19
C SER A 122 -30.69 37.59 -25.30
N ILE A 123 -30.41 38.34 -24.23
CA ILE A 123 -29.36 39.38 -24.20
C ILE A 123 -27.96 38.75 -24.18
N ASN A 124 -27.75 37.70 -23.40
CA ASN A 124 -26.48 36.96 -23.36
C ASN A 124 -26.24 36.21 -24.66
N LEU A 125 -27.29 35.65 -25.26
CA LEU A 125 -27.25 34.99 -26.57
C LEU A 125 -26.82 35.96 -27.67
N LEU A 126 -27.34 37.20 -27.67
CA LEU A 126 -26.96 38.24 -28.63
C LEU A 126 -25.49 38.69 -28.45
N LEU A 127 -25.03 38.79 -27.20
CA LEU A 127 -23.63 39.11 -26.89
C LEU A 127 -22.68 37.98 -27.34
N TYR A 128 -23.04 36.72 -27.10
CA TYR A 128 -22.26 35.57 -27.53
C TYR A 128 -22.28 35.38 -29.04
N ILE A 129 -23.40 35.66 -29.72
CA ILE A 129 -23.51 35.68 -31.18
C ILE A 129 -22.68 36.81 -31.78
N GLY A 130 -22.69 38.01 -31.18
CA GLY A 130 -21.86 39.14 -31.63
C GLY A 130 -20.37 38.86 -31.48
N ALA A 131 -19.94 38.31 -30.34
CA ALA A 131 -18.56 37.89 -30.13
C ALA A 131 -18.16 36.74 -31.07
N PHE A 132 -19.05 35.78 -31.29
CA PHE A 132 -18.87 34.68 -32.24
C PHE A 132 -18.73 35.16 -33.68
N LEU A 133 -19.54 36.14 -34.11
CA LEU A 133 -19.48 36.71 -35.46
C LEU A 133 -18.21 37.54 -35.71
N ILE A 134 -17.73 38.27 -34.70
CA ILE A 134 -16.45 38.98 -34.79
C ILE A 134 -15.28 37.99 -34.89
N VAL A 135 -15.30 36.94 -34.08
CA VAL A 135 -14.30 35.87 -34.13
C VAL A 135 -14.35 35.13 -35.47
N ALA A 136 -15.55 34.77 -35.96
CA ALA A 136 -15.74 34.14 -37.26
C ALA A 136 -15.28 35.04 -38.42
N SER A 137 -15.60 36.34 -38.39
CA SER A 137 -15.15 37.30 -39.39
C SER A 137 -13.63 37.47 -39.38
N ALA A 138 -13.00 37.52 -38.21
CA ALA A 138 -11.55 37.59 -38.07
C ALA A 138 -10.87 36.30 -38.55
N SER A 139 -11.44 35.13 -38.24
CA SER A 139 -10.97 33.83 -38.70
C SER A 139 -11.09 33.65 -40.22
N ILE A 140 -12.16 34.16 -40.83
CA ILE A 140 -12.35 34.16 -42.29
C ILE A 140 -11.34 35.12 -42.95
N PHE A 141 -11.16 36.32 -42.42
CA PHE A 141 -10.18 37.27 -42.94
C PHE A 141 -8.74 36.72 -42.90
N VAL A 142 -8.36 36.09 -41.77
CA VAL A 142 -7.05 35.41 -41.62
C VAL A 142 -6.98 34.11 -42.44
N GLY A 143 -8.09 33.43 -42.72
CA GLY A 143 -8.10 32.21 -43.51
C GLY A 143 -7.95 32.42 -45.03
N PHE A 144 -8.48 33.52 -45.56
CA PHE A 144 -8.56 33.75 -47.01
C PHE A 144 -7.59 34.82 -47.53
N GLN A 145 -7.29 35.86 -46.74
CA GLN A 145 -6.50 36.99 -47.21
C GLN A 145 -5.02 36.90 -46.82
N TRP A 146 -4.66 35.90 -46.01
CA TRP A 146 -3.32 35.79 -45.42
C TRP A 146 -2.21 35.64 -46.44
N GLU A 147 -2.40 34.95 -47.56
CA GLU A 147 -1.34 34.85 -48.57
C GLU A 147 -1.16 36.14 -49.39
N THR A 148 -2.19 36.99 -49.47
CA THR A 148 -2.18 38.23 -50.25
C THR A 148 -1.63 39.45 -49.50
N ILE A 149 -1.57 39.40 -48.18
CA ILE A 149 -1.08 40.50 -47.34
C ILE A 149 0.45 40.41 -47.24
N GLY A 150 1.14 41.52 -47.57
CA GLY A 150 2.59 41.64 -47.43
C GLY A 150 3.07 41.40 -46.00
N GLY A 151 4.28 40.85 -45.84
CA GLY A 151 4.79 40.45 -44.54
C GLY A 151 4.87 41.57 -43.50
N THR A 152 5.22 42.79 -43.92
CA THR A 152 5.19 43.99 -43.08
C THR A 152 3.78 44.34 -42.59
N ALA A 153 2.78 44.27 -43.47
CA ALA A 153 1.38 44.53 -43.11
C ALA A 153 0.84 43.49 -42.11
N LYS A 154 1.25 42.21 -42.21
CA LYS A 154 0.91 41.18 -41.21
C LYS A 154 1.50 41.49 -39.83
N ALA A 155 2.77 41.88 -39.77
CA ALA A 155 3.44 42.23 -38.52
C ALA A 155 2.81 43.49 -37.88
N PHE A 156 2.50 44.50 -38.71
CA PHE A 156 1.79 45.70 -38.26
C PHE A 156 0.39 45.42 -37.75
N LEU A 157 -0.39 44.55 -38.41
CA LEU A 157 -1.72 44.15 -37.95
C LEU A 157 -1.68 43.54 -36.54
N ILE A 158 -0.74 42.63 -36.29
CA ILE A 158 -0.57 41.98 -34.98
C ILE A 158 -0.10 42.98 -33.91
N SER A 159 0.81 43.89 -34.26
CA SER A 159 1.26 44.96 -33.35
C SER A 159 0.15 45.97 -33.05
N PHE A 160 -0.64 46.35 -34.06
CA PHE A 160 -1.78 47.25 -33.90
C PHE A 160 -2.86 46.63 -33.02
N LEU A 161 -3.19 45.35 -33.24
CA LEU A 161 -4.15 44.62 -32.41
C LEU A 161 -3.69 44.56 -30.95
N THR A 162 -2.40 44.28 -30.73
CA THR A 162 -1.79 44.29 -29.38
C THR A 162 -1.92 45.67 -28.73
N LEU A 163 -1.58 46.75 -29.44
CA LEU A 163 -1.71 48.12 -28.95
C LEU A 163 -3.17 48.51 -28.68
N ALA A 164 -4.12 48.05 -29.51
CA ALA A 164 -5.54 48.30 -29.32
C ALA A 164 -6.06 47.61 -28.04
N PHE A 165 -5.79 46.31 -27.86
CA PHE A 165 -6.16 45.60 -26.62
C PHE A 165 -5.52 46.22 -25.39
N PHE A 166 -4.26 46.63 -25.49
CA PHE A 166 -3.54 47.27 -24.38
C PHE A 166 -4.11 48.65 -24.05
N GLY A 167 -4.32 49.51 -25.06
CA GLY A 167 -4.83 50.87 -24.91
C GLY A 167 -6.28 50.92 -24.43
N PHE A 168 -7.19 50.16 -25.06
CA PHE A 168 -8.57 50.04 -24.59
C PHE A 168 -8.65 49.37 -23.22
N GLY A 169 -7.80 48.37 -22.94
CA GLY A 169 -7.74 47.73 -21.63
C GLY A 169 -7.38 48.70 -20.50
N ILE A 170 -6.32 49.50 -20.67
CA ILE A 170 -5.91 50.51 -19.68
C ILE A 170 -6.99 51.58 -19.53
N TRP A 171 -7.58 52.04 -20.64
CA TRP A 171 -8.66 53.02 -20.59
C TRP A 171 -9.89 52.49 -19.82
N PHE A 172 -10.34 51.26 -20.12
CA PHE A 172 -11.47 50.63 -19.43
C PHE A 172 -11.16 50.30 -17.98
N TYR A 173 -9.90 50.04 -17.63
CA TYR A 173 -9.50 49.79 -16.25
C TYR A 173 -9.66 51.02 -15.34
N GLN A 174 -9.57 52.23 -15.91
CA GLN A 174 -9.80 53.49 -15.18
C GLN A 174 -11.30 53.75 -14.94
N LEU A 175 -12.21 53.06 -15.64
CA LEU A 175 -13.65 53.25 -15.54
C LEU A 175 -14.28 52.25 -14.54
N PRO A 176 -14.84 52.68 -13.40
CA PRO A 176 -15.30 51.78 -12.33
C PRO A 176 -16.33 50.73 -12.76
N LYS A 177 -17.20 51.08 -13.71
CA LYS A 177 -18.30 50.21 -14.19
C LYS A 177 -17.81 49.04 -15.05
N ILE A 178 -16.65 49.16 -15.69
CA ILE A 178 -16.11 48.15 -16.63
C ILE A 178 -14.67 47.75 -16.31
N LYS A 179 -14.20 48.05 -15.09
CA LYS A 179 -12.84 47.77 -14.62
C LYS A 179 -12.41 46.31 -14.82
N ASN A 180 -13.33 45.36 -14.60
CA ASN A 180 -13.08 43.93 -14.81
C ASN A 180 -12.79 43.64 -16.30
N ALA A 181 -13.56 44.21 -17.22
CA ALA A 181 -13.31 44.07 -18.66
C ALA A 181 -11.99 44.73 -19.08
N GLY A 182 -11.66 45.90 -18.52
CA GLY A 182 -10.36 46.54 -18.73
C GLY A 182 -9.19 45.66 -18.29
N SER A 183 -9.30 45.01 -17.12
CA SER A 183 -8.27 44.08 -16.64
C SER A 183 -8.03 42.90 -17.59
N THR A 184 -9.10 42.37 -18.20
CA THR A 184 -9.02 41.28 -19.19
C THR A 184 -8.38 41.74 -20.49
N PHE A 185 -8.78 42.90 -21.02
CA PHE A 185 -8.21 43.45 -22.26
C PHE A 185 -6.72 43.77 -22.12
N THR A 186 -6.30 44.36 -20.98
CA THR A 186 -4.88 44.61 -20.69
C THR A 186 -4.09 43.31 -20.58
N ALA A 187 -4.65 42.26 -19.96
CA ALA A 187 -4.00 40.95 -19.87
C ALA A 187 -3.83 40.29 -21.26
N ILE A 188 -4.84 40.37 -22.13
CA ILE A 188 -4.76 39.90 -23.52
C ILE A 188 -3.67 40.66 -24.27
N GLY A 189 -3.66 42.00 -24.19
CA GLY A 189 -2.62 42.83 -24.81
C GLY A 189 -1.21 42.47 -24.31
N ALA A 190 -1.05 42.27 -23.00
CA ALA A 190 0.22 41.83 -22.42
C ALA A 190 0.69 40.47 -23.00
N LEU A 191 -0.21 39.48 -23.10
CA LEU A 191 0.11 38.16 -23.64
C LEU A 191 0.45 38.18 -25.15
N LEU A 192 0.00 39.18 -25.90
CA LEU A 192 0.26 39.30 -27.34
C LEU A 192 1.65 39.89 -27.67
N ILE A 193 2.34 40.52 -26.71
CA ILE A 193 3.65 41.16 -26.96
C ILE A 193 4.69 40.20 -27.58
N PRO A 194 4.88 38.95 -27.09
CA PRO A 194 5.82 38.01 -27.70
C PRO A 194 5.45 37.65 -29.16
N PHE A 195 4.16 37.61 -29.47
CA PHE A 195 3.68 37.33 -30.83
C PHE A 195 3.99 38.47 -31.80
N CYS A 196 4.05 39.72 -31.34
CA CYS A 196 4.53 40.83 -32.15
C CYS A 196 5.98 40.58 -32.60
N GLY A 197 6.87 40.20 -31.68
CA GLY A 197 8.26 39.91 -32.00
C GLY A 197 8.41 38.77 -33.02
N LEU A 198 7.67 37.68 -32.83
CA LEU A 198 7.65 36.55 -33.76
C LEU A 198 7.09 36.92 -35.13
N ALA A 199 6.05 37.77 -35.18
CA ALA A 199 5.48 38.25 -36.43
C ALA A 199 6.49 39.13 -37.19
N TRP A 200 7.14 40.06 -36.50
CA TRP A 200 8.19 40.89 -37.08
C TRP A 200 9.38 40.07 -37.59
N TYR A 201 9.80 39.03 -36.84
CA TYR A 201 10.84 38.14 -37.32
C TYR A 201 10.40 37.36 -38.57
N ASN A 202 9.31 36.60 -38.46
CA ASN A 202 8.91 35.66 -39.51
C ASN A 202 8.46 36.34 -40.80
N PHE A 203 7.88 37.54 -40.73
CA PHE A 203 7.30 38.20 -41.89
C PHE A 203 8.11 39.38 -42.43
N VAL A 204 9.12 39.88 -41.70
CA VAL A 204 9.90 41.05 -42.13
C VAL A 204 11.39 40.77 -42.03
N PHE A 205 11.88 40.51 -40.82
CA PHE A 205 13.32 40.54 -40.55
C PHE A 205 14.07 39.28 -40.99
N ARG A 206 13.37 38.15 -41.16
CA ARG A 206 13.97 36.90 -41.63
C ARG A 206 14.54 37.02 -43.05
N GLU A 207 13.87 37.77 -43.92
CA GLU A 207 14.31 37.99 -45.32
C GLU A 207 15.39 39.06 -45.43
N THR A 208 15.47 40.00 -44.47
CA THR A 208 16.48 41.07 -44.44
C THR A 208 17.80 40.65 -43.76
N GLY A 209 17.95 39.38 -43.35
CA GLY A 209 19.17 38.85 -42.74
C GLY A 209 19.41 39.25 -41.28
N VAL A 210 18.44 39.86 -40.60
CA VAL A 210 18.56 40.20 -39.18
C VAL A 210 18.45 38.92 -38.35
N SER A 211 19.38 38.71 -37.42
CA SER A 211 19.38 37.49 -36.60
C SER A 211 18.16 37.42 -35.69
N PHE A 212 17.63 36.21 -35.47
CA PHE A 212 16.51 35.97 -34.56
C PHE A 212 16.76 36.53 -33.16
N GLY A 213 18.01 36.41 -32.67
CA GLY A 213 18.40 36.87 -31.35
C GLY A 213 18.11 38.35 -31.09
N TRP A 214 18.40 39.23 -32.06
CA TRP A 214 18.16 40.67 -31.89
C TRP A 214 16.67 41.02 -31.80
N VAL A 215 15.83 40.35 -32.60
CA VAL A 215 14.37 40.52 -32.54
C VAL A 215 13.81 39.96 -31.23
N TRP A 216 14.34 38.83 -30.76
CA TRP A 216 13.95 38.23 -29.48
C TRP A 216 14.36 39.10 -28.28
N LEU A 217 15.57 39.68 -28.30
CA LEU A 217 16.07 40.58 -27.26
C LEU A 217 15.21 41.83 -27.13
N THR A 218 14.98 42.53 -28.25
CA THR A 218 14.16 43.75 -28.30
C THR A 218 12.74 43.49 -27.81
N THR A 219 12.13 42.39 -28.26
CA THR A 219 10.78 42.00 -27.82
C THR A 219 10.74 41.68 -26.33
N SER A 220 11.74 40.96 -25.81
CA SER A 220 11.81 40.61 -24.38
C SER A 220 12.03 41.83 -23.49
N LEU A 221 12.81 42.82 -23.96
CA LEU A 221 13.02 44.08 -23.25
C LEU A 221 11.73 44.91 -23.19
N VAL A 222 11.03 45.06 -24.32
CA VAL A 222 9.73 45.75 -24.38
C VAL A 222 8.72 45.05 -23.48
N ALA A 223 8.66 43.72 -23.53
CA ALA A 223 7.80 42.91 -22.70
C ALA A 223 8.09 43.12 -21.20
N LEU A 224 9.35 43.00 -20.77
CA LEU A 224 9.76 43.18 -19.38
C LEU A 224 9.39 44.57 -18.84
N LEU A 225 9.71 45.64 -19.59
CA LEU A 225 9.39 47.01 -19.18
C LEU A 225 7.87 47.22 -19.07
N THR A 226 7.11 46.68 -20.02
CA THR A 226 5.65 46.78 -20.03
C THR A 226 5.02 46.00 -18.87
N TYR A 227 5.49 44.78 -18.61
CA TYR A 227 4.99 43.95 -17.50
C TYR A 227 5.35 44.53 -16.14
N ALA A 228 6.56 45.06 -15.97
CA ALA A 228 6.97 45.74 -14.74
C ALA A 228 6.08 46.98 -14.50
N PHE A 229 5.88 47.82 -15.53
CA PHE A 229 4.98 48.96 -15.45
C PHE A 229 3.56 48.56 -15.03
N LEU A 230 2.99 47.53 -15.65
CA LEU A 230 1.66 47.03 -15.31
C LEU A 230 1.58 46.44 -13.89
N ALA A 231 2.64 45.76 -13.43
CA ALA A 231 2.70 45.23 -12.07
C ALA A 231 2.58 46.37 -11.05
N PHE A 232 3.29 47.48 -11.25
CA PHE A 232 3.19 48.66 -10.38
C PHE A 232 1.88 49.42 -10.53
N PHE A 233 1.40 49.65 -11.76
CA PHE A 233 0.21 50.43 -12.04
C PHE A 233 -1.09 49.72 -11.59
N MET A 234 -1.19 48.41 -11.86
CA MET A 234 -2.40 47.62 -11.59
C MET A 234 -2.38 46.93 -10.23
N ARG A 235 -1.22 46.88 -9.54
CA ARG A 235 -0.99 46.15 -8.27
C ARG A 235 -1.52 44.71 -8.30
N ASN A 236 -1.25 44.00 -9.38
CA ASN A 236 -1.72 42.62 -9.58
C ASN A 236 -0.54 41.64 -9.73
N ALA A 237 -0.58 40.57 -8.93
CA ALA A 237 0.44 39.52 -8.90
C ALA A 237 0.68 38.86 -10.27
N PHE A 238 -0.37 38.77 -11.11
CA PHE A 238 -0.28 38.24 -12.47
C PHE A 238 0.82 38.92 -13.31
N TYR A 239 0.89 40.25 -13.26
CA TYR A 239 1.88 40.99 -14.04
C TYR A 239 3.29 40.84 -13.47
N THR A 240 3.44 40.62 -12.16
CA THR A 240 4.72 40.24 -11.55
C THR A 240 5.20 38.87 -12.06
N TYR A 241 4.31 37.87 -12.14
CA TYR A 241 4.64 36.55 -12.71
C TYR A 241 5.10 36.65 -14.17
N ILE A 242 4.37 37.38 -15.00
CA ILE A 242 4.73 37.54 -16.42
C ILE A 242 5.99 38.41 -16.56
N SER A 243 6.21 39.39 -15.68
CA SER A 243 7.49 40.12 -15.62
C SER A 243 8.66 39.20 -15.33
N SER A 244 8.51 38.21 -14.44
CA SER A 244 9.54 37.19 -14.20
C SER A 244 9.81 36.33 -15.44
N LEU A 245 8.79 35.95 -16.20
CA LEU A 245 8.96 35.29 -17.50
C LEU A 245 9.65 36.20 -18.53
N GLY A 246 9.37 37.51 -18.49
CA GLY A 246 10.07 38.52 -19.28
C GLY A 246 11.56 38.56 -18.96
N THR A 247 11.94 38.53 -17.68
CA THR A 247 13.35 38.47 -17.24
C THR A 247 14.03 37.20 -17.75
N LEU A 248 13.40 36.04 -17.62
CA LEU A 248 13.90 34.79 -18.19
C LEU A 248 14.11 34.90 -19.70
N SER A 249 13.10 35.36 -20.44
CA SER A 249 13.16 35.54 -21.89
C SER A 249 14.28 36.48 -22.31
N LEU A 250 14.47 37.60 -21.59
CA LEU A 250 15.53 38.56 -21.86
C LEU A 250 16.92 37.93 -21.70
N VAL A 251 17.16 37.20 -20.60
CA VAL A 251 18.45 36.53 -20.39
C VAL A 251 18.71 35.45 -21.45
N LEU A 252 17.70 34.65 -21.81
CA LEU A 252 17.85 33.62 -22.85
C LEU A 252 18.08 34.23 -24.24
N SER A 253 17.50 35.39 -24.53
CA SER A 253 17.72 36.08 -25.80
C SER A 253 19.16 36.59 -25.97
N LEU A 254 19.82 37.02 -24.88
CA LEU A 254 21.23 37.43 -24.91
C LEU A 254 22.13 36.26 -25.35
N ILE A 255 21.85 35.05 -24.87
CA ILE A 255 22.59 33.83 -25.25
C ILE A 255 22.46 33.58 -26.76
N ASN A 256 21.27 33.81 -27.32
CA ASN A 256 21.04 33.69 -28.76
C ASN A 256 21.77 34.78 -29.57
N VAL A 257 21.76 36.03 -29.10
CA VAL A 257 22.44 37.16 -29.76
C VAL A 257 23.94 36.90 -29.88
N TYR A 258 24.57 36.42 -28.80
CA TYR A 258 25.99 36.07 -28.80
C TYR A 258 26.30 34.71 -29.45
N GLN A 259 25.29 34.03 -30.00
CA GLN A 259 25.41 32.71 -30.65
C GLN A 259 26.14 31.68 -29.78
N LEU A 260 25.93 31.74 -28.46
CA LEU A 260 26.52 30.78 -27.54
C LEU A 260 25.91 29.39 -27.75
N ASN A 261 26.67 28.35 -27.36
CA ASN A 261 26.22 26.97 -27.45
C ASN A 261 24.87 26.76 -26.72
N ARG A 262 24.11 25.77 -27.19
CA ARG A 262 22.78 25.45 -26.63
C ARG A 262 22.83 25.12 -25.13
N GLU A 263 23.95 24.63 -24.63
CA GLU A 263 24.16 24.35 -23.20
C GLU A 263 24.10 25.61 -22.32
N PHE A 264 24.44 26.80 -22.85
CA PHE A 264 24.41 28.05 -22.07
C PHE A 264 22.98 28.49 -21.71
N TYR A 265 21.95 28.00 -22.41
CA TYR A 265 20.55 28.32 -22.09
C TYR A 265 20.15 27.84 -20.68
N VAL A 266 20.79 26.78 -20.18
CA VAL A 266 20.61 26.27 -18.81
C VAL A 266 21.13 27.29 -17.80
N LEU A 267 22.36 27.76 -18.02
CA LEU A 267 22.98 28.80 -17.21
C LEU A 267 22.17 30.10 -17.25
N GLY A 268 21.65 30.48 -18.42
CA GLY A 268 20.76 31.63 -18.55
C GLY A 268 19.48 31.49 -17.74
N GLY A 269 18.88 30.31 -17.72
CA GLY A 269 17.72 30.01 -16.89
C GLY A 269 17.99 30.19 -15.39
N VAL A 270 19.04 29.54 -14.88
CA VAL A 270 19.43 29.65 -13.46
C VAL A 270 19.85 31.08 -13.10
N PHE A 271 20.60 31.75 -13.97
CA PHE A 271 21.01 33.15 -13.77
C PHE A 271 19.81 34.11 -13.74
N SER A 272 18.80 33.90 -14.58
CA SER A 272 17.57 34.69 -14.52
C SER A 272 16.81 34.49 -13.22
N ALA A 273 16.79 33.26 -12.68
CA ALA A 273 16.19 32.98 -11.38
C ALA A 273 16.91 33.70 -10.24
N PHE A 274 18.24 33.82 -10.29
CA PHE A 274 19.01 34.66 -9.37
C PHE A 274 18.61 36.14 -9.45
N ILE A 275 18.50 36.70 -10.65
CA ILE A 275 18.07 38.10 -10.84
C ILE A 275 16.68 38.31 -10.21
N ILE A 276 15.75 37.38 -10.44
CA ILE A 276 14.38 37.45 -9.89
C ILE A 276 14.41 37.35 -8.35
N LEU A 277 15.21 36.44 -7.79
CA LEU A 277 15.37 36.27 -6.34
C LEU A 277 16.01 37.49 -5.68
N ILE A 278 16.98 38.15 -6.33
CA ILE A 278 17.54 39.43 -5.85
C ILE A 278 16.47 40.53 -5.94
N GLY A 279 15.72 40.57 -7.04
CA GLY A 279 14.61 41.52 -7.23
C GLY A 279 13.55 41.45 -6.12
N ARG A 280 13.31 40.26 -5.55
CA ARG A 280 12.44 40.08 -4.38
C ARG A 280 12.86 40.98 -3.21
N GLN A 281 14.16 41.16 -2.98
CA GLN A 281 14.68 41.88 -1.80
C GLN A 281 14.24 43.34 -1.76
N LEU A 282 13.98 43.95 -2.92
CA LEU A 282 13.46 45.31 -3.03
C LEU A 282 12.05 45.46 -2.41
N PHE A 283 11.32 44.37 -2.23
CA PHE A 283 9.92 44.37 -1.78
C PHE A 283 9.71 43.63 -0.44
N VAL A 284 10.77 43.13 0.20
CA VAL A 284 10.68 42.37 1.46
C VAL A 284 10.30 43.25 2.66
N SER A 285 10.71 44.52 2.67
CA SER A 285 10.39 45.48 3.73
C SER A 285 9.02 46.15 3.59
N GLY A 286 8.26 45.85 2.53
CA GLY A 286 6.95 46.44 2.28
C GLY A 286 5.81 45.84 3.12
N ASP A 287 4.66 46.52 3.10
CA ASP A 287 3.42 46.07 3.76
C ASP A 287 2.90 44.74 3.19
N GLN A 288 1.94 44.11 3.89
CA GLN A 288 1.38 42.81 3.47
C GLN A 288 0.83 42.82 2.03
N GLU A 289 0.24 43.92 1.58
CA GLU A 289 -0.22 44.09 0.20
C GLU A 289 0.95 43.98 -0.79
N ILE A 290 2.04 44.73 -0.57
CA ILE A 290 3.25 44.72 -1.41
C ILE A 290 3.88 43.32 -1.42
N LYS A 291 3.96 42.67 -0.26
CA LYS A 291 4.48 41.29 -0.16
C LYS A 291 3.66 40.31 -0.99
N SER A 292 2.33 40.39 -0.94
CA SER A 292 1.44 39.49 -1.68
C SER A 292 1.48 39.70 -3.20
N LYS A 293 1.71 40.94 -3.67
CA LYS A 293 1.66 41.30 -5.09
C LYS A 293 3.01 41.24 -5.79
N PHE A 294 4.11 41.42 -5.06
CA PHE A 294 5.46 41.51 -5.64
C PHE A 294 6.42 40.46 -5.08
N SER A 295 6.62 40.43 -3.76
CA SER A 295 7.62 39.54 -3.15
C SER A 295 7.31 38.06 -3.37
N LEU A 296 6.06 37.63 -3.09
CA LEU A 296 5.63 36.24 -3.24
C LEU A 296 5.67 35.75 -4.70
N PRO A 297 5.14 36.49 -5.70
CA PRO A 297 5.24 36.07 -7.10
C PRO A 297 6.68 35.96 -7.62
N LEU A 298 7.59 36.85 -7.21
CA LEU A 298 9.00 36.77 -7.57
C LEU A 298 9.65 35.50 -6.98
N GLU A 299 9.41 35.23 -5.69
CA GLU A 299 9.90 34.01 -5.03
C GLU A 299 9.38 32.73 -5.69
N VAL A 300 8.08 32.67 -5.98
CA VAL A 300 7.47 31.50 -6.65
C VAL A 300 8.04 31.33 -8.05
N SER A 301 8.20 32.42 -8.80
CA SER A 301 8.73 32.37 -10.17
C SER A 301 10.17 31.88 -10.21
N SER A 302 11.06 32.42 -9.36
CA SER A 302 12.46 31.99 -9.32
C SER A 302 12.58 30.52 -8.93
N ASN A 303 11.76 30.06 -7.97
CA ASN A 303 11.76 28.67 -7.53
C ASN A 303 11.16 27.68 -8.53
N ILE A 304 10.33 28.14 -9.48
CA ILE A 304 9.86 27.32 -10.60
C ILE A 304 10.91 27.30 -11.73
N ILE A 305 11.52 28.45 -12.02
CA ILE A 305 12.46 28.60 -13.14
C ILE A 305 13.73 27.78 -12.90
N THR A 306 14.30 27.79 -11.69
CA THR A 306 15.55 27.05 -11.39
C THR A 306 15.44 25.55 -11.69
N PRO A 307 14.50 24.77 -11.11
CA PRO A 307 14.41 23.33 -11.37
C PRO A 307 14.01 23.03 -12.82
N VAL A 308 13.12 23.82 -13.43
CA VAL A 308 12.77 23.64 -14.86
C VAL A 308 14.00 23.83 -15.75
N SER A 309 14.82 24.84 -15.48
CA SER A 309 16.04 25.13 -16.23
C SER A 309 17.06 24.01 -16.07
N LEU A 310 17.30 23.55 -14.83
CA LEU A 310 18.22 22.46 -14.55
C LEU A 310 17.79 21.15 -15.20
N ILE A 311 16.51 20.75 -15.05
CA ILE A 311 15.99 19.50 -15.62
C ILE A 311 16.09 19.54 -17.14
N TYR A 312 15.57 20.61 -17.77
CA TYR A 312 15.64 20.77 -19.22
C TYR A 312 17.09 20.77 -19.72
N GLY A 313 17.97 21.43 -18.97
CA GLY A 313 19.38 21.51 -19.29
C GLY A 313 20.14 20.21 -19.23
N LEU A 314 19.94 19.46 -18.14
CA LEU A 314 20.55 18.14 -17.98
C LEU A 314 20.02 17.17 -19.04
N LEU A 315 18.72 17.21 -19.38
CA LEU A 315 18.15 16.37 -20.44
C LEU A 315 18.77 16.67 -21.81
N ILE A 316 18.96 17.95 -22.15
CA ILE A 316 19.64 18.33 -23.39
C ILE A 316 21.09 17.87 -23.38
N ALA A 317 21.81 18.14 -22.29
CA ALA A 317 23.21 17.76 -22.14
C ALA A 317 23.39 16.24 -22.26
N THR A 318 22.50 15.44 -21.66
CA THR A 318 22.48 13.99 -21.82
C THR A 318 22.18 13.58 -23.26
N SER A 319 21.17 14.16 -23.91
CA SER A 319 20.80 13.81 -25.29
C SER A 319 21.87 14.16 -26.34
N SER A 320 22.80 15.06 -25.98
CA SER A 320 23.87 15.54 -26.86
C SER A 320 25.25 15.01 -26.46
N ASP A 321 25.34 14.02 -25.57
CA ASP A 321 26.58 13.46 -24.99
C ASP A 321 27.51 14.51 -24.36
N LYS A 322 26.93 15.60 -23.86
CA LYS A 322 27.62 16.75 -23.25
C LYS A 322 27.31 16.93 -21.76
N LEU A 323 26.90 15.86 -21.09
CA LEU A 323 26.58 15.88 -19.66
C LEU A 323 27.79 16.29 -18.79
N PHE A 324 28.99 15.86 -19.18
CA PHE A 324 30.24 16.10 -18.44
C PHE A 324 31.02 17.28 -19.04
N THR A 325 30.36 18.43 -19.13
CA THR A 325 30.93 19.68 -19.66
C THR A 325 31.01 20.74 -18.57
N PHE A 326 31.77 21.81 -18.85
CA PHE A 326 31.87 22.97 -17.97
C PHE A 326 30.50 23.60 -17.69
N GLU A 327 29.68 23.74 -18.73
CA GLU A 327 28.37 24.38 -18.70
C GLU A 327 27.39 23.63 -17.80
N ALA A 328 27.28 22.31 -17.96
CA ALA A 328 26.41 21.46 -17.14
C ALA A 328 26.87 21.44 -15.67
N THR A 329 28.18 21.38 -15.44
CA THR A 329 28.78 21.40 -14.10
C THR A 329 28.52 22.73 -13.40
N LEU A 330 28.80 23.84 -14.08
CA LEU A 330 28.57 25.20 -13.56
C LEU A 330 27.09 25.43 -13.28
N ALA A 331 26.18 24.94 -14.13
CA ALA A 331 24.75 25.09 -13.92
C ALA A 331 24.27 24.44 -12.63
N LEU A 332 24.76 23.24 -12.30
CA LEU A 332 24.45 22.58 -11.03
C LEU A 332 25.05 23.30 -9.82
N PHE A 333 26.29 23.79 -9.90
CA PHE A 333 26.86 24.62 -8.82
C PHE A 333 26.07 25.92 -8.62
N MET A 334 25.65 26.58 -9.70
CA MET A 334 24.78 27.74 -9.63
C MET A 334 23.40 27.40 -9.07
N GLY A 335 22.85 26.22 -9.40
CA GLY A 335 21.61 25.71 -8.82
C GLY A 335 21.72 25.49 -7.31
N ALA A 336 22.78 24.84 -6.86
CA ALA A 336 23.06 24.66 -5.43
C ALA A 336 23.22 26.01 -4.72
N ALA A 337 23.99 26.93 -5.30
CA ALA A 337 24.13 28.29 -4.79
C ALA A 337 22.79 29.03 -4.74
N TYR A 338 21.93 28.91 -5.75
CA TYR A 338 20.62 29.55 -5.80
C TYR A 338 19.76 29.15 -4.61
N TYR A 339 19.72 27.84 -4.30
CA TYR A 339 18.95 27.33 -3.18
C TYR A 339 19.58 27.70 -1.83
N PHE A 340 20.91 27.76 -1.74
CA PHE A 340 21.60 28.28 -0.56
C PHE A 340 21.27 29.76 -0.29
N PHE A 341 21.29 30.62 -1.32
CA PHE A 341 20.85 32.02 -1.19
C PHE A 341 19.35 32.13 -0.90
N SER A 342 18.52 31.25 -1.46
CA SER A 342 17.09 31.18 -1.14
C SER A 342 16.87 30.83 0.33
N TYR A 343 17.68 29.93 0.90
CA TYR A 343 17.69 29.64 2.33
C TYR A 343 18.06 30.89 3.14
N ILE A 344 19.15 31.60 2.80
CA ILE A 344 19.54 32.83 3.51
C ILE A 344 18.43 33.90 3.48
N PHE A 345 17.72 34.03 2.35
CA PHE A 345 16.75 35.11 2.12
C PHE A 345 15.33 34.82 2.59
N VAL A 346 14.95 33.55 2.68
CA VAL A 346 13.58 33.12 3.05
C VAL A 346 13.57 32.37 4.39
N ASN A 347 14.72 31.86 4.83
CA ASN A 347 14.93 31.14 6.09
C ASN A 347 14.01 29.90 6.24
N LYS A 348 14.02 29.03 5.21
CA LYS A 348 13.28 27.77 5.22
C LYS A 348 14.23 26.59 4.97
N ALA A 349 14.22 25.61 5.88
CA ALA A 349 15.16 24.49 5.88
C ALA A 349 15.17 23.67 4.59
N TYR A 350 14.04 23.52 3.89
CA TYR A 350 13.99 22.74 2.64
C TYR A 350 14.82 23.35 1.51
N TYR A 351 15.09 24.66 1.51
CA TYR A 351 15.99 25.26 0.51
C TYR A 351 17.44 24.83 0.75
N LEU A 352 17.86 24.76 2.02
CA LEU A 352 19.18 24.24 2.38
C LEU A 352 19.30 22.77 1.96
N ALA A 353 18.27 21.96 2.26
CA ALA A 353 18.24 20.55 1.87
C ALA A 353 18.38 20.35 0.34
N ILE A 354 17.72 21.17 -0.48
CA ILE A 354 17.87 21.08 -1.95
C ILE A 354 19.28 21.49 -2.39
N ALA A 355 19.87 22.51 -1.77
CA ALA A 355 21.25 22.92 -2.06
C ALA A 355 22.24 21.78 -1.74
N GLU A 356 22.07 21.14 -0.59
CA GLU A 356 22.87 19.99 -0.14
C GLU A 356 22.68 18.73 -0.99
N ILE A 357 21.55 18.58 -1.68
CA ILE A 357 21.35 17.49 -2.67
C ILE A 357 22.04 17.83 -4.01
N LEU A 358 21.91 19.08 -4.47
CA LEU A 358 22.48 19.50 -5.76
C LEU A 358 24.00 19.61 -5.73
N PHE A 359 24.58 19.96 -4.58
CA PHE A 359 26.03 20.14 -4.46
C PHE A 359 26.84 18.85 -4.71
N PRO A 360 26.54 17.69 -4.08
CA PRO A 360 27.14 16.39 -4.42
C PRO A 360 26.97 16.03 -5.90
N LEU A 361 25.80 16.32 -6.49
CA LEU A 361 25.57 16.06 -7.91
C LEU A 361 26.48 16.93 -8.80
N ALA A 362 26.65 18.21 -8.45
CA ALA A 362 27.60 19.11 -9.11
C ALA A 362 29.04 18.58 -9.02
N VAL A 363 29.43 18.06 -7.86
CA VAL A 363 30.75 17.44 -7.63
C VAL A 363 30.93 16.19 -8.49
N VAL A 364 29.91 15.34 -8.64
CA VAL A 364 29.95 14.18 -9.56
C VAL A 364 30.23 14.62 -10.99
N LEU A 365 29.48 15.61 -11.49
CA LEU A 365 29.68 16.11 -12.86
C LEU A 365 31.07 16.74 -13.03
N PHE A 366 31.52 17.52 -12.04
CA PHE A 366 32.85 18.13 -12.03
C PHE A 366 33.97 17.09 -12.14
N PHE A 367 33.93 16.04 -11.32
CA PHE A 367 34.96 14.99 -11.34
C PHE A 367 34.98 14.25 -12.67
N LYS A 368 33.82 13.98 -13.25
CA LYS A 368 33.72 13.35 -14.57
C LYS A 368 34.22 14.25 -15.69
N TRP A 369 33.89 15.55 -15.64
CA TRP A 369 34.40 16.54 -16.59
C TRP A 369 35.93 16.68 -16.51
N GLN A 370 36.50 16.68 -15.31
CA GLN A 370 37.95 16.77 -15.10
C GLN A 370 38.70 15.44 -15.32
N GLY A 371 37.99 14.35 -15.62
CA GLY A 371 38.61 13.03 -15.81
C GLY A 371 39.27 12.46 -14.54
N LEU A 372 38.79 12.86 -13.35
CA LEU A 372 39.32 12.38 -12.07
C LEU A 372 38.88 10.94 -11.78
N SER A 373 39.66 10.24 -10.95
CA SER A 373 39.38 8.83 -10.62
C SER A 373 38.07 8.68 -9.83
N ASN A 374 37.36 7.58 -10.11
CA ASN A 374 36.12 7.27 -9.39
C ASN A 374 36.37 7.02 -7.89
N GLU A 375 37.52 6.46 -7.52
CA GLU A 375 37.89 6.27 -6.12
C GLU A 375 37.93 7.63 -5.39
N PHE A 376 38.60 8.63 -5.98
CA PHE A 376 38.71 9.96 -5.39
C PHE A 376 37.35 10.69 -5.32
N LEU A 377 36.48 10.50 -6.33
CA LEU A 377 35.11 10.99 -6.30
C LEU A 377 34.34 10.46 -5.08
N LEU A 378 34.33 9.13 -4.87
CA LEU A 378 33.58 8.52 -3.78
C LEU A 378 34.11 8.92 -2.39
N TYR A 379 35.42 9.11 -2.25
CA TYR A 379 35.99 9.68 -1.02
C TYR A 379 35.55 11.13 -0.80
N THR A 380 35.50 11.94 -1.86
CA THR A 380 35.04 13.34 -1.78
C THR A 380 33.57 13.42 -1.37
N LEU A 381 32.71 12.59 -1.96
CA LEU A 381 31.29 12.52 -1.59
C LEU A 381 31.09 12.10 -0.13
N ASN A 382 31.87 11.16 0.39
CA ASN A 382 31.83 10.84 1.81
C ASN A 382 32.37 11.97 2.70
N GLY A 383 33.38 12.71 2.24
CA GLY A 383 33.84 13.91 2.91
C GLY A 383 32.71 14.95 3.06
N ILE A 384 31.90 15.12 2.01
CA ILE A 384 30.70 15.96 2.04
C ILE A 384 29.68 15.42 3.03
N ALA A 385 29.37 14.12 3.00
CA ALA A 385 28.46 13.51 3.98
C ALA A 385 28.91 13.73 5.44
N LEU A 386 30.20 13.57 5.73
CA LEU A 386 30.75 13.82 7.07
C LEU A 386 30.70 15.31 7.44
N PHE A 387 30.89 16.20 6.46
CA PHE A 387 30.74 17.63 6.66
C PHE A 387 29.30 18.02 6.98
N ASP A 388 28.31 17.49 6.26
CA ASP A 388 26.89 17.72 6.51
C ASP A 388 26.49 17.20 7.91
N LEU A 389 27.03 16.05 8.31
CA LEU A 389 26.86 15.52 9.67
C LEU A 389 27.47 16.45 10.73
N ALA A 390 28.64 17.01 10.50
CA ALA A 390 29.25 17.98 11.40
C ALA A 390 28.44 19.28 11.49
N LEU A 391 27.92 19.76 10.36
CA LEU A 391 26.99 20.91 10.32
C LEU A 391 25.70 20.62 11.09
N SER A 392 25.16 19.40 11.00
CA SER A 392 23.94 19.03 11.73
C SER A 392 24.10 19.18 13.25
N TYR A 393 25.28 18.87 13.79
CA TYR A 393 25.59 19.06 15.21
C TYR A 393 25.66 20.55 15.57
N LEU A 394 26.24 21.38 14.69
CA LEU A 394 26.26 22.83 14.88
C LEU A 394 24.85 23.42 14.84
N PHE A 395 24.01 23.01 13.88
CA PHE A 395 22.62 23.46 13.79
C PHE A 395 21.80 23.07 15.03
N LYS A 396 21.98 21.85 15.56
CA LYS A 396 21.37 21.46 16.85
C LYS A 396 21.82 22.41 17.98
N ARG A 397 23.11 22.77 18.05
CA ARG A 397 23.64 23.69 19.06
C ARG A 397 23.02 25.10 18.96
N TYR A 398 22.70 25.55 17.75
CA TYR A 398 22.01 26.82 17.50
C TYR A 398 20.48 26.73 17.52
N SER A 399 19.90 25.61 17.98
CA SER A 399 18.45 25.36 18.03
C SER A 399 17.72 25.35 16.67
N LEU A 400 18.46 25.11 15.57
CA LEU A 400 17.96 24.93 14.21
C LEU A 400 17.65 23.44 13.95
N LYS A 401 16.48 23.00 14.40
CA LYS A 401 16.11 21.57 14.41
C LYS A 401 15.83 21.01 13.01
N GLU A 402 15.10 21.74 12.17
CA GLU A 402 14.72 21.26 10.84
C GLU A 402 15.95 21.12 9.93
N GLU A 403 16.87 22.07 10.02
CA GLU A 403 18.15 22.06 9.30
C GLU A 403 19.03 20.89 9.79
N SER A 404 19.14 20.71 11.11
CA SER A 404 19.87 19.57 11.68
C SER A 404 19.34 18.22 11.19
N GLU A 405 18.02 18.06 11.15
CA GLU A 405 17.39 16.83 10.66
C GLU A 405 17.60 16.61 9.15
N ALA A 406 17.48 17.66 8.34
CA ALA A 406 17.72 17.59 6.89
C ALA A 406 19.15 17.14 6.57
N ASN A 407 20.15 17.77 7.19
CA ASN A 407 21.57 17.45 7.00
C ASN A 407 21.90 16.00 7.37
N ILE A 408 21.28 15.47 8.43
CA ILE A 408 21.49 14.08 8.85
C ILE A 408 20.92 13.11 7.81
N ILE A 409 19.71 13.36 7.32
CA ILE A 409 19.08 12.51 6.31
C ILE A 409 19.91 12.51 5.02
N ILE A 410 20.39 13.68 4.59
CA ILE A 410 21.20 13.84 3.39
C ILE A 410 22.57 13.16 3.56
N SER A 411 23.23 13.36 4.71
CA SER A 411 24.51 12.69 5.03
C SER A 411 24.40 11.17 4.96
N ILE A 412 23.36 10.60 5.58
CA ILE A 412 23.08 9.16 5.51
C ILE A 412 22.82 8.74 4.05
N ALA A 413 21.97 9.46 3.33
CA ALA A 413 21.64 9.14 1.94
C ALA A 413 22.88 9.14 1.02
N ILE A 414 23.77 10.12 1.17
CA ILE A 414 25.03 10.20 0.40
C ILE A 414 25.92 9.01 0.74
N SER A 415 26.15 8.71 2.03
CA SER A 415 27.01 7.58 2.43
C SER A 415 26.48 6.23 1.90
N VAL A 416 25.17 6.02 1.92
CA VAL A 416 24.50 4.84 1.36
C VAL A 416 24.64 4.78 -0.16
N LEU A 417 24.41 5.90 -0.85
CA LEU A 417 24.55 5.97 -2.31
C LEU A 417 25.99 5.71 -2.75
N VAL A 418 26.97 6.23 -2.01
CA VAL A 418 28.40 5.97 -2.28
C VAL A 418 28.71 4.49 -2.13
N PHE A 419 28.20 3.81 -1.10
CA PHE A 419 28.37 2.36 -0.98
C PHE A 419 27.84 1.61 -2.20
N PHE A 420 26.59 1.83 -2.60
CA PHE A 420 26.03 1.14 -3.77
C PHE A 420 26.75 1.47 -5.07
N THR A 421 27.20 2.71 -5.23
CA THR A 421 28.01 3.12 -6.38
C THR A 421 29.38 2.45 -6.37
N SER A 422 30.00 2.30 -5.20
CA SER A 422 31.27 1.59 -5.05
C SER A 422 31.17 0.11 -5.44
N LEU A 423 30.04 -0.53 -5.12
CA LEU A 423 29.73 -1.90 -5.50
C LEU A 423 29.49 -2.03 -7.01
N ALA A 424 28.77 -1.09 -7.62
CA ALA A 424 28.53 -1.08 -9.06
C ALA A 424 29.80 -0.86 -9.90
N LEU A 425 30.78 -0.15 -9.34
CA LEU A 425 32.08 0.10 -9.97
C LEU A 425 33.12 -0.99 -9.68
N ASP A 426 32.76 -2.03 -8.93
CA ASP A 426 33.61 -3.14 -8.49
C ASP A 426 35.00 -2.70 -7.99
N LEU A 427 34.98 -1.71 -7.07
CA LEU A 427 36.22 -1.22 -6.48
C LEU A 427 36.93 -2.29 -5.65
N ARG A 428 38.23 -2.08 -5.39
CA ARG A 428 39.03 -3.01 -4.57
C ARG A 428 38.37 -3.26 -3.20
N PRO A 429 38.45 -4.48 -2.64
CA PRO A 429 37.74 -4.86 -1.41
C PRO A 429 37.96 -3.93 -0.20
N ILE A 430 39.14 -3.32 -0.09
CA ILE A 430 39.44 -2.36 0.97
C ILE A 430 38.54 -1.12 0.90
N HIS A 431 38.32 -0.57 -0.30
CA HIS A 431 37.46 0.58 -0.50
C HIS A 431 35.99 0.21 -0.29
N LEU A 432 35.55 -0.95 -0.79
CA LEU A 432 34.20 -1.46 -0.55
C LEU A 432 33.88 -1.60 0.94
N THR A 433 34.85 -2.12 1.72
CA THR A 433 34.70 -2.25 3.18
C THR A 433 34.56 -0.89 3.84
N ILE A 434 35.43 0.07 3.49
CA ILE A 434 35.39 1.44 4.04
C ILE A 434 34.04 2.09 3.72
N PHE A 435 33.59 2.02 2.47
CA PHE A 435 32.32 2.62 2.05
C PHE A 435 31.10 1.90 2.63
N ALA A 436 31.18 0.60 2.93
CA ALA A 436 30.12 -0.11 3.67
C ALA A 436 30.05 0.32 5.15
N PHE A 437 31.21 0.61 5.76
CA PHE A 437 31.30 1.04 7.15
C PHE A 437 30.84 2.49 7.37
N LEU A 438 30.96 3.37 6.39
CA LEU A 438 30.62 4.78 6.55
C LEU A 438 29.15 5.04 6.92
N PRO A 439 28.15 4.40 6.28
CA PRO A 439 26.77 4.46 6.75
C PRO A 439 26.62 4.06 8.22
N VAL A 440 27.34 3.03 8.69
CA VAL A 440 27.36 2.59 10.11
C VAL A 440 27.83 3.71 11.02
N ALA A 441 28.94 4.36 10.67
CA ALA A 441 29.50 5.47 11.45
C ALA A 441 28.57 6.69 11.46
N VAL A 442 28.09 7.11 10.29
CA VAL A 442 27.21 8.27 10.13
C VAL A 442 25.89 8.07 10.89
N SER A 443 25.22 6.92 10.74
CA SER A 443 23.94 6.67 11.40
C SER A 443 24.07 6.49 12.92
N THR A 444 25.20 5.97 13.40
CA THR A 444 25.49 5.88 14.84
C THR A 444 25.71 7.27 15.45
N ILE A 445 26.49 8.13 14.79
CA ILE A 445 26.67 9.52 15.22
C ILE A 445 25.34 10.28 15.13
N ALA A 446 24.56 10.10 14.07
CA ALA A 446 23.23 10.69 13.92
C ALA A 446 22.28 10.32 15.07
N THR A 447 22.34 9.08 15.56
CA THR A 447 21.59 8.63 16.74
C THR A 447 21.98 9.44 17.98
N VAL A 448 23.29 9.66 18.19
CA VAL A 448 23.79 10.45 19.32
C VAL A 448 23.40 11.92 19.19
N VAL A 449 23.46 12.48 17.97
CA VAL A 449 23.09 13.88 17.71
C VAL A 449 21.59 14.09 17.86
N THR A 450 20.73 13.18 17.41
CA THR A 450 19.27 13.42 17.40
C THR A 450 18.53 12.79 18.58
N GLU A 451 19.17 11.89 19.31
CA GLU A 451 18.53 11.03 20.33
C GLU A 451 17.39 10.16 19.76
N LYS A 452 17.31 10.05 18.42
CA LYS A 452 16.35 9.18 17.72
C LYS A 452 17.00 7.83 17.47
N ALA A 453 16.44 6.78 18.08
CA ALA A 453 16.95 5.43 17.94
C ALA A 453 16.83 4.89 16.50
N GLU A 454 15.90 5.39 15.68
CA GLU A 454 15.58 4.92 14.33
C GLU A 454 16.80 4.77 13.41
N TYR A 455 17.78 5.67 13.55
CA TYR A 455 19.01 5.62 12.75
C TYR A 455 19.89 4.38 13.06
N LEU A 456 19.75 3.76 14.24
CA LEU A 456 20.45 2.51 14.57
C LEU A 456 19.96 1.31 13.74
N ALA A 457 18.78 1.38 13.14
CA ALA A 457 18.33 0.36 12.20
C ALA A 457 19.24 0.32 10.96
N ILE A 458 19.60 1.50 10.44
CA ILE A 458 20.55 1.64 9.32
C ILE A 458 21.93 1.13 9.74
N THR A 459 22.40 1.50 10.94
CA THR A 459 23.64 0.97 11.53
C THR A 459 23.66 -0.55 11.48
N SER A 460 22.57 -1.20 11.87
CA SER A 460 22.50 -2.67 11.97
C SER A 460 22.56 -3.36 10.61
N ILE A 461 21.84 -2.84 9.61
CA ILE A 461 21.85 -3.37 8.24
C ILE A 461 23.24 -3.20 7.62
N PHE A 462 23.81 -2.01 7.67
CA PHE A 462 25.11 -1.75 7.08
C PHE A 462 26.26 -2.41 7.84
N LEU A 463 26.12 -2.65 9.15
CA LEU A 463 27.08 -3.44 9.90
C LEU A 463 27.09 -4.90 9.42
N ALA A 464 25.91 -5.48 9.18
CA ALA A 464 25.82 -6.83 8.62
C ALA A 464 26.51 -6.91 7.23
N ILE A 465 26.25 -5.94 6.36
CA ILE A 465 26.88 -5.83 5.03
C ILE A 465 28.40 -5.64 5.15
N THR A 466 28.85 -4.76 6.04
CA THR A 466 30.27 -4.47 6.27
C THR A 466 31.02 -5.71 6.72
N ILE A 467 30.48 -6.43 7.71
CA ILE A 467 31.07 -7.69 8.20
C ILE A 467 31.18 -8.71 7.07
N TYR A 468 30.14 -8.85 6.24
CA TYR A 468 30.17 -9.78 5.10
C TYR A 468 31.27 -9.41 4.11
N ILE A 469 31.32 -8.15 3.67
CA ILE A 469 32.31 -7.68 2.68
C ILE A 469 33.72 -7.77 3.24
N TYR A 470 33.92 -7.41 4.50
CA TYR A 470 35.21 -7.49 5.19
C TYR A 470 35.74 -8.94 5.23
N LEU A 471 34.93 -9.87 5.73
CA LEU A 471 35.36 -11.26 5.88
C LEU A 471 35.47 -11.97 4.53
N ASN A 472 34.50 -11.76 3.65
CA ASN A 472 34.42 -12.48 2.39
C ASN A 472 35.37 -11.88 1.34
N ARG A 473 35.21 -10.58 1.01
CA ARG A 473 35.99 -9.96 -0.08
C ARG A 473 37.37 -9.47 0.34
N LEU A 474 37.54 -8.93 1.54
CA LEU A 474 38.84 -8.37 1.96
C LEU A 474 39.78 -9.42 2.55
N LEU A 475 39.26 -10.32 3.40
CA LEU A 475 40.06 -11.39 4.01
C LEU A 475 40.07 -12.71 3.22
N GLY A 476 39.24 -12.85 2.17
CA GLY A 476 39.20 -14.04 1.33
C GLY A 476 38.69 -15.28 2.05
N ILE A 477 37.61 -15.14 2.84
CA ILE A 477 36.97 -16.23 3.61
C ILE A 477 35.67 -16.69 2.94
N ASP A 478 35.58 -16.62 1.61
CA ASP A 478 34.46 -17.12 0.80
C ASP A 478 34.22 -18.61 1.01
N ASP A 479 35.29 -19.40 1.06
CA ASP A 479 35.24 -20.87 1.13
C ASP A 479 34.70 -21.40 2.47
N LYS A 480 34.58 -20.53 3.48
CA LYS A 480 34.27 -20.90 4.88
C LYS A 480 33.12 -20.06 5.44
N PRO A 481 31.90 -20.18 4.90
CA PRO A 481 30.74 -19.38 5.33
C PRO A 481 30.38 -19.55 6.81
N TYR A 482 30.75 -20.68 7.41
CA TYR A 482 30.57 -20.96 8.84
C TYR A 482 31.38 -20.02 9.75
N ILE A 483 32.51 -19.45 9.29
CA ILE A 483 33.28 -18.45 10.07
C ILE A 483 32.49 -17.14 10.14
N ILE A 484 31.92 -16.70 9.01
CA ILE A 484 31.05 -15.51 8.94
C ILE A 484 29.81 -15.73 9.83
N SER A 485 29.23 -16.94 9.79
CA SER A 485 28.13 -17.32 10.68
C SER A 485 28.47 -17.11 12.16
N MET A 486 29.68 -17.47 12.61
CA MET A 486 30.09 -17.30 14.01
C MET A 486 30.25 -15.83 14.39
N VAL A 487 30.76 -14.99 13.47
CA VAL A 487 30.85 -13.54 13.70
C VAL A 487 29.46 -12.93 13.84
N TYR A 488 28.51 -13.33 12.99
CA TYR A 488 27.11 -12.91 13.13
C TYR A 488 26.44 -13.43 14.40
N LEU A 489 26.78 -14.64 14.86
CA LEU A 489 26.30 -15.15 16.15
C LEU A 489 26.79 -14.25 17.30
N LEU A 490 28.07 -13.87 17.31
CA LEU A 490 28.63 -12.96 18.30
C LEU A 490 27.96 -11.59 18.23
N SER A 491 27.72 -11.05 17.03
CA SER A 491 26.96 -9.80 16.86
C SER A 491 25.53 -9.91 17.39
N ALA A 492 24.85 -11.03 17.15
CA ALA A 492 23.49 -11.27 17.65
C ALA A 492 23.44 -11.27 19.18
N VAL A 493 24.40 -11.94 19.83
CA VAL A 493 24.54 -11.93 21.30
C VAL A 493 24.88 -10.52 21.82
N GLY A 494 25.72 -9.77 21.11
CA GLY A 494 26.02 -8.38 21.41
C GLY A 494 24.79 -7.47 21.37
N PHE A 495 23.99 -7.56 20.30
CA PHE A 495 22.73 -6.81 20.20
C PHE A 495 21.69 -7.24 21.24
N TYR A 496 21.66 -8.53 21.61
CA TYR A 496 20.82 -8.99 22.72
C TYR A 496 21.25 -8.35 24.04
N ALA A 497 22.55 -8.29 24.34
CA ALA A 497 23.05 -7.62 25.54
C ALA A 497 22.69 -6.11 25.55
N LEU A 498 22.81 -5.42 24.41
CA LEU A 498 22.39 -4.03 24.26
C LEU A 498 20.87 -3.84 24.45
N SER A 499 20.08 -4.79 23.96
CA SER A 499 18.62 -4.84 24.15
C SER A 499 18.25 -4.96 25.63
N VAL A 500 18.93 -5.84 26.38
CA VAL A 500 18.75 -5.97 27.84
C VAL A 500 19.20 -4.71 28.56
N ALA A 501 20.35 -4.12 28.21
CA ALA A 501 20.84 -2.87 28.80
C ALA A 501 19.88 -1.69 28.56
N SER A 502 19.20 -1.68 27.42
CA SER A 502 18.30 -0.60 26.99
C SER A 502 16.83 -0.86 27.32
N LYS A 503 16.53 -1.82 28.22
CA LYS A 503 15.15 -2.24 28.54
C LYS A 503 14.22 -1.09 28.98
N ARG A 504 14.76 0.00 29.52
CA ARG A 504 13.98 1.18 29.95
C ARG A 504 13.63 2.15 28.80
N ALA A 505 14.35 2.10 27.68
CA ALA A 505 14.15 2.99 26.54
C ALA A 505 13.51 2.22 25.38
N GLN A 506 12.18 2.33 25.26
CA GLN A 506 11.38 1.47 24.37
C GLN A 506 11.85 1.51 22.90
N SER A 507 12.23 2.68 22.37
CA SER A 507 12.69 2.81 20.98
C SER A 507 14.02 2.08 20.72
N TYR A 508 14.97 2.15 21.66
CA TYR A 508 16.24 1.42 21.56
C TYR A 508 16.04 -0.08 21.73
N LEU A 509 15.18 -0.49 22.66
CA LEU A 509 14.83 -1.89 22.89
C LEU A 509 14.26 -2.55 21.61
N GLN A 510 13.33 -1.88 20.92
CA GLN A 510 12.74 -2.38 19.68
C GLN A 510 13.79 -2.59 18.59
N ILE A 511 14.70 -1.63 18.40
CA ILE A 511 15.70 -1.71 17.33
C ILE A 511 16.75 -2.76 17.66
N PHE A 512 17.30 -2.78 18.87
CA PHE A 512 18.28 -3.79 19.24
C PHE A 512 17.70 -5.21 19.23
N SER A 513 16.45 -5.40 19.64
CA SER A 513 15.79 -6.71 19.50
C SER A 513 15.60 -7.13 18.04
N LEU A 514 15.24 -6.21 17.14
CA LEU A 514 15.16 -6.48 15.70
C LEU A 514 16.56 -6.84 15.13
N SER A 515 17.61 -6.12 15.53
CA SER A 515 18.98 -6.40 15.13
C SER A 515 19.43 -7.78 15.62
N THR A 516 19.11 -8.16 16.86
CA THR A 516 19.35 -9.52 17.37
C THR A 516 18.74 -10.58 16.45
N VAL A 517 17.47 -10.40 16.06
CA VAL A 517 16.78 -11.33 15.15
C VAL A 517 17.45 -11.38 13.77
N LEU A 518 17.80 -10.23 13.19
CA LEU A 518 18.49 -10.13 11.91
C LEU A 518 19.81 -10.93 11.93
N PHE A 519 20.66 -10.68 12.93
CA PHE A 519 21.96 -11.34 13.01
C PHE A 519 21.85 -12.85 13.32
N PHE A 520 20.88 -13.28 14.12
CA PHE A 520 20.59 -14.70 14.29
C PHE A 520 20.14 -15.36 12.98
N ALA A 521 19.26 -14.71 12.22
CA ALA A 521 18.79 -15.24 10.94
C ALA A 521 19.93 -15.39 9.93
N LEU A 522 20.79 -14.38 9.81
CA LEU A 522 21.99 -14.44 8.95
C LEU A 522 22.97 -15.52 9.41
N SER A 523 23.16 -15.69 10.71
CA SER A 523 23.99 -16.76 11.27
C SER A 523 23.44 -18.16 10.93
N VAL A 524 22.12 -18.36 11.08
CA VAL A 524 21.47 -19.64 10.70
C VAL A 524 21.67 -19.92 9.20
N ILE A 525 21.42 -18.94 8.33
CA ILE A 525 21.54 -19.11 6.87
C ILE A 525 22.95 -19.54 6.47
N LEU A 526 23.98 -18.89 7.00
CA LEU A 526 25.37 -19.17 6.64
C LEU A 526 25.93 -20.46 7.26
N SER A 527 25.24 -21.06 8.23
CA SER A 527 25.63 -22.33 8.86
C SER A 527 24.82 -23.53 8.36
N LEU A 528 23.84 -23.36 7.46
CA LEU A 528 22.96 -24.44 6.98
C LEU A 528 23.70 -25.67 6.44
N THR A 529 24.86 -25.48 5.81
CA THR A 529 25.65 -26.56 5.22
C THR A 529 26.56 -27.27 6.21
N SER A 530 26.69 -26.75 7.43
CA SER A 530 27.65 -27.25 8.44
C SER A 530 26.93 -27.58 9.75
N PRO A 531 26.50 -28.85 9.95
CA PRO A 531 25.65 -29.25 11.08
C PRO A 531 26.21 -28.87 12.46
N GLY A 532 27.53 -28.99 12.66
CA GLY A 532 28.17 -28.65 13.93
C GLY A 532 28.06 -27.16 14.29
N TYR A 533 28.26 -26.26 13.32
CA TYR A 533 28.12 -24.83 13.55
C TYR A 533 26.65 -24.42 13.71
N LEU A 534 25.75 -25.02 12.94
CA LEU A 534 24.31 -24.78 13.07
C LEU A 534 23.77 -25.25 14.43
N LEU A 535 24.31 -26.34 14.97
CA LEU A 535 24.03 -26.78 16.34
C LEU A 535 24.41 -25.69 17.36
N ILE A 536 25.63 -25.15 17.28
CA ILE A 536 26.08 -24.07 18.17
C ILE A 536 25.13 -22.86 18.07
N VAL A 537 24.82 -22.41 16.86
CA VAL A 537 23.91 -21.26 16.62
C VAL A 537 22.53 -21.52 17.25
N SER A 538 21.94 -22.69 17.01
CA SER A 538 20.62 -23.03 17.54
C SER A 538 20.60 -23.17 19.07
N LEU A 539 21.66 -23.69 19.68
CA LEU A 539 21.76 -23.79 21.15
C LEU A 539 21.86 -22.40 21.79
N VAL A 540 22.68 -21.51 21.21
CA VAL A 540 22.80 -20.13 21.67
C VAL A 540 21.48 -19.38 21.47
N LEU A 541 20.79 -19.55 20.33
CA LEU A 541 19.46 -19.00 20.10
C LEU A 541 18.45 -19.47 21.16
N THR A 542 18.46 -20.76 21.47
CA THR A 542 17.60 -21.36 22.51
C THR A 542 17.86 -20.73 23.88
N ALA A 543 19.13 -20.58 24.26
CA ALA A 543 19.54 -19.94 25.51
C ALA A 543 19.17 -18.46 25.57
N VAL A 544 19.34 -17.71 24.48
CA VAL A 544 18.97 -16.29 24.39
C VAL A 544 17.46 -16.12 24.51
N LEU A 545 16.66 -16.92 23.80
CA LEU A 545 15.19 -16.88 23.90
C LEU A 545 14.71 -17.26 25.31
N PHE A 546 15.35 -18.25 25.94
CA PHE A 546 15.05 -18.61 27.32
C PHE A 546 15.35 -17.45 28.27
N ALA A 547 16.56 -16.87 28.18
CA ALA A 547 16.95 -15.71 28.99
C ALA A 547 16.05 -14.50 28.76
N ALA A 548 15.64 -14.24 27.51
CA ALA A 548 14.73 -13.15 27.13
C ALA A 548 13.36 -13.25 27.83
N SER A 549 12.89 -14.47 28.11
CA SER A 549 11.61 -14.68 28.82
C SER A 549 11.63 -14.10 30.24
N PHE A 550 12.77 -14.18 30.93
CA PHE A 550 12.98 -13.59 32.25
C PHE A 550 13.29 -12.10 32.13
N GLN A 551 14.22 -11.76 31.24
CA GLN A 551 14.73 -10.39 31.12
C GLN A 551 13.67 -9.41 30.65
N PHE A 552 12.74 -9.79 29.77
CA PHE A 552 11.67 -8.89 29.30
C PHE A 552 10.32 -9.14 29.99
N SER A 553 10.25 -10.08 30.94
CA SER A 553 9.01 -10.49 31.60
C SER A 553 7.91 -10.94 30.62
N GLN A 554 8.29 -11.30 29.40
CA GLN A 554 7.40 -11.79 28.34
C GLN A 554 7.49 -13.31 28.25
N LYS A 555 6.54 -13.97 28.92
CA LYS A 555 6.52 -15.44 29.07
C LYS A 555 6.32 -16.19 27.75
N ASN A 556 5.88 -15.53 26.68
CA ASN A 556 5.71 -16.14 25.36
C ASN A 556 7.06 -16.52 24.70
N PHE A 557 8.18 -15.93 25.12
CA PHE A 557 9.50 -16.34 24.64
C PHE A 557 9.86 -17.78 25.01
N ILE A 558 9.22 -18.38 26.02
CA ILE A 558 9.38 -19.80 26.34
C ILE A 558 8.92 -20.69 25.17
N TYR A 559 7.84 -20.32 24.46
CA TYR A 559 7.41 -21.09 23.29
C TYR A 559 8.45 -21.04 22.17
N ALA A 560 9.02 -19.85 21.91
CA ALA A 560 10.06 -19.68 20.92
C ALA A 560 11.34 -20.43 21.32
N SER A 561 11.73 -20.38 22.59
CA SER A 561 12.87 -21.14 23.12
C SER A 561 12.66 -22.64 22.96
N ASN A 562 11.49 -23.17 23.34
CA ASN A 562 11.18 -24.59 23.18
C ASN A 562 11.15 -25.03 21.71
N ALA A 563 10.63 -24.19 20.81
CA ALA A 563 10.68 -24.45 19.37
C ALA A 563 12.13 -24.47 18.84
N SER A 564 12.96 -23.53 19.28
CA SER A 564 14.40 -23.50 18.99
C SER A 564 15.11 -24.73 19.56
N LEU A 565 14.67 -25.26 20.69
CA LEU A 565 15.23 -26.48 21.28
C LEU A 565 14.96 -27.72 20.41
N PHE A 566 13.77 -27.85 19.80
CA PHE A 566 13.51 -28.88 18.78
C PHE A 566 14.40 -28.70 17.55
N PHE A 567 14.64 -27.47 17.12
CA PHE A 567 15.58 -27.17 16.04
C PHE A 567 17.03 -27.55 16.42
N SER A 568 17.45 -27.27 17.66
CA SER A 568 18.75 -27.72 18.19
C SER A 568 18.87 -29.24 18.24
N LEU A 569 17.81 -29.95 18.64
CA LEU A 569 17.80 -31.41 18.61
C LEU A 569 17.99 -31.95 17.19
N LEU A 570 17.30 -31.38 16.19
CA LEU A 570 17.49 -31.76 14.79
C LEU A 570 18.96 -31.65 14.37
N ASN A 571 19.60 -30.52 14.69
CA ASN A 571 20.99 -30.27 14.32
C ASN A 571 21.96 -31.15 15.11
N PHE A 572 21.64 -31.50 16.36
CA PHE A 572 22.41 -32.44 17.16
C PHE A 572 22.38 -33.85 16.55
N LEU A 573 21.20 -34.33 16.16
CA LEU A 573 21.06 -35.64 15.52
C LEU A 573 21.80 -35.71 14.18
N ARG A 574 21.78 -34.62 13.39
CA ARG A 574 22.58 -34.51 12.17
C ARG A 574 24.08 -34.47 12.44
N PHE A 575 24.50 -33.80 13.51
CA PHE A 575 25.92 -33.70 13.87
C PHE A 575 26.51 -35.03 14.33
N VAL A 576 25.74 -35.84 15.07
CA VAL A 576 26.14 -37.18 15.53
C VAL A 576 25.84 -38.27 14.48
N ASP A 577 25.39 -37.88 13.29
CA ASP A 577 25.08 -38.77 12.16
C ASP A 577 24.06 -39.88 12.51
N VAL A 578 23.04 -39.52 13.29
CA VAL A 578 21.93 -40.43 13.61
C VAL A 578 21.04 -40.59 12.38
N SER A 579 20.73 -41.84 12.00
CA SER A 579 19.78 -42.11 10.91
C SER A 579 18.45 -41.39 11.15
N SER A 580 17.91 -40.79 10.08
CA SER A 580 16.63 -40.08 10.09
C SER A 580 15.47 -40.94 10.58
N ASP A 581 15.58 -42.27 10.46
CA ASP A 581 14.59 -43.24 10.96
C ASP A 581 14.32 -43.10 12.45
N TYR A 582 15.31 -42.68 13.23
CA TYR A 582 15.22 -42.56 14.69
C TYR A 582 14.79 -41.17 15.17
N TYR A 583 14.64 -40.20 14.26
CA TYR A 583 14.22 -38.84 14.62
C TYR A 583 12.87 -38.79 15.33
N PRO A 584 11.82 -39.55 14.93
CA PRO A 584 10.55 -39.54 15.64
C PRO A 584 10.69 -39.87 17.13
N LEU A 585 11.55 -40.82 17.48
CA LEU A 585 11.76 -41.22 18.87
C LEU A 585 12.48 -40.14 19.67
N ALA A 586 13.48 -39.48 19.09
CA ALA A 586 14.21 -38.40 19.75
C ALA A 586 13.31 -37.17 20.01
N PHE A 587 12.51 -36.75 19.01
CA PHE A 587 11.57 -35.64 19.15
C PHE A 587 10.44 -35.94 20.14
N SER A 588 9.94 -37.17 20.13
CA SER A 588 8.98 -37.63 21.14
C SER A 588 9.60 -37.61 22.53
N GLY A 589 10.83 -38.13 22.67
CA GLY A 589 11.59 -38.10 23.92
C GLY A 589 11.75 -36.68 24.47
N LEU A 590 12.13 -35.71 23.62
CA LEU A 590 12.19 -34.31 24.03
C LEU A 590 10.84 -33.77 24.50
N SER A 591 9.75 -34.16 23.85
CA SER A 591 8.41 -33.79 24.27
C SER A 591 8.06 -34.34 25.66
N TYR A 592 8.45 -35.57 25.98
CA TYR A 592 8.33 -36.11 27.33
C TYR A 592 9.20 -35.35 28.35
N VAL A 593 10.43 -34.98 27.99
CA VAL A 593 11.29 -34.15 28.86
C VAL A 593 10.63 -32.81 29.15
N LEU A 594 10.10 -32.12 28.13
CA LEU A 594 9.37 -30.86 28.32
C LEU A 594 8.13 -31.03 29.21
N TYR A 595 7.45 -32.18 29.12
CA TYR A 595 6.33 -32.50 30.01
C TYR A 595 6.78 -32.66 31.46
N LEU A 596 7.88 -33.39 31.70
CA LEU A 596 8.43 -33.57 33.04
C LEU A 596 8.91 -32.23 33.62
N VAL A 597 9.57 -31.40 32.81
CA VAL A 597 9.94 -30.02 33.20
C VAL A 597 8.70 -29.22 33.59
N SER A 598 7.58 -29.37 32.89
CA SER A 598 6.32 -28.70 33.26
C SER A 598 5.78 -29.07 34.64
N GLN A 599 6.11 -30.26 35.16
CA GLN A 599 5.66 -30.69 36.50
C GLN A 599 6.49 -30.07 37.63
N VAL A 600 7.75 -29.72 37.35
CA VAL A 600 8.69 -29.15 38.33
C VAL A 600 8.85 -27.64 38.17
N ALA A 601 8.55 -27.09 36.99
CA ALA A 601 8.66 -25.67 36.71
C ALA A 601 7.70 -24.84 37.59
N PRO A 602 8.07 -23.59 37.93
CA PRO A 602 7.18 -22.67 38.64
C PRO A 602 5.83 -22.55 37.93
N ASN A 603 4.76 -22.32 38.69
CA ASN A 603 3.37 -22.22 38.17
C ASN A 603 3.25 -21.27 36.97
N GLU A 604 4.07 -20.22 36.94
CA GLU A 604 4.08 -19.23 35.86
C GLU A 604 4.54 -19.77 34.49
N PHE A 605 5.34 -20.84 34.47
CA PHE A 605 5.92 -21.44 33.25
C PHE A 605 5.36 -22.83 32.95
N LYS A 606 4.72 -23.46 33.95
CA LYS A 606 4.14 -24.81 33.86
C LYS A 606 3.33 -25.01 32.57
N ASP A 607 2.36 -24.16 32.31
CA ASP A 607 1.49 -24.30 31.13
C ASP A 607 2.25 -24.11 29.80
N LYS A 608 3.30 -23.29 29.78
CA LYS A 608 4.10 -23.03 28.58
C LYS A 608 4.88 -24.28 28.16
N PHE A 609 5.56 -24.92 29.10
CA PHE A 609 6.27 -26.19 28.86
C PHE A 609 5.32 -27.33 28.53
N ARG A 610 4.19 -27.42 29.23
CA ARG A 610 3.15 -28.43 28.97
C ARG A 610 2.58 -28.32 27.56
N ILE A 611 2.23 -27.11 27.12
CA ILE A 611 1.72 -26.88 25.77
C ILE A 611 2.80 -27.18 24.71
N SER A 612 4.05 -26.76 24.90
CA SER A 612 5.15 -27.09 23.98
C SER A 612 5.37 -28.60 23.85
N SER A 613 5.27 -29.34 24.96
CA SER A 613 5.31 -30.80 24.96
C SER A 613 4.20 -31.41 24.09
N PHE A 614 2.96 -30.93 24.25
CA PHE A 614 1.83 -31.42 23.46
C PHE A 614 1.94 -31.13 21.98
N VAL A 615 2.42 -29.94 21.62
CA VAL A 615 2.67 -29.60 20.22
C VAL A 615 3.75 -30.52 19.64
N GLY A 616 4.85 -30.72 20.37
CA GLY A 616 5.94 -31.61 19.95
C GLY A 616 5.50 -33.07 19.78
N ILE A 617 4.83 -33.64 20.78
CA ILE A 617 4.44 -35.06 20.77
C ILE A 617 3.37 -35.35 19.70
N LEU A 618 2.53 -34.37 19.34
CA LEU A 618 1.55 -34.50 18.26
C LEU A 618 2.17 -34.29 16.88
N ALA A 619 2.97 -33.23 16.71
CA ALA A 619 3.55 -32.89 15.42
C ALA A 619 4.53 -33.97 14.94
N THR A 620 5.29 -34.57 15.85
CA THR A 620 6.31 -35.58 15.54
C THR A 620 5.77 -36.76 14.72
N PRO A 621 4.82 -37.57 15.21
CA PRO A 621 4.29 -38.70 14.45
C PRO A 621 3.60 -38.26 13.15
N ILE A 622 2.97 -37.08 13.12
CA ILE A 622 2.29 -36.58 11.91
C ILE A 622 3.32 -36.24 10.82
N LEU A 623 4.33 -35.43 11.14
CA LEU A 623 5.30 -34.95 10.17
C LEU A 623 6.14 -36.11 9.61
N PHE A 624 6.73 -36.93 10.48
CA PHE A 624 7.57 -38.04 10.05
C PHE A 624 6.75 -39.19 9.46
N GLY A 625 5.53 -39.43 9.96
CA GLY A 625 4.62 -40.43 9.41
C GLY A 625 4.17 -40.11 8.00
N LEU A 626 3.72 -38.87 7.75
CA LEU A 626 3.33 -38.43 6.41
C LEU A 626 4.53 -38.47 5.45
N TYR A 627 5.71 -38.05 5.90
CA TYR A 627 6.93 -38.14 5.10
C TYR A 627 7.24 -39.60 4.72
N ALA A 628 7.21 -40.51 5.70
CA ALA A 628 7.44 -41.94 5.47
C ALA A 628 6.41 -42.55 4.49
N MET A 629 5.14 -42.16 4.59
CA MET A 629 4.08 -42.61 3.68
C MET A 629 4.22 -42.04 2.26
N SER A 630 4.76 -40.84 2.10
CA SER A 630 4.97 -40.20 0.80
C SER A 630 6.16 -40.77 0.02
N ASN A 631 7.11 -41.39 0.72
CA ASN A 631 8.27 -42.06 0.13
C ASN A 631 8.23 -43.58 0.43
N PRO A 632 7.25 -44.33 -0.11
CA PRO A 632 7.12 -45.75 0.12
C PRO A 632 8.23 -46.51 -0.61
N GLY A 633 9.36 -46.69 0.07
CA GLY A 633 10.41 -47.63 -0.30
C GLY A 633 11.39 -47.11 -1.34
N TYR A 634 12.53 -46.58 -0.88
CA TYR A 634 13.90 -46.95 -1.28
C TYR A 634 14.84 -46.20 -0.35
N ASP A 635 15.43 -46.88 0.63
CA ASP A 635 16.56 -46.31 1.36
C ASP A 635 17.82 -46.57 0.53
N TYR A 636 18.41 -45.51 0.00
CA TYR A 636 19.72 -45.58 -0.64
C TYR A 636 20.78 -45.50 0.46
N SER A 637 21.06 -46.65 1.08
CA SER A 637 22.23 -46.79 1.94
C SER A 637 23.50 -46.74 1.07
N TYR A 638 24.25 -45.64 1.16
CA TYR A 638 25.55 -45.51 0.53
C TYR A 638 26.59 -46.21 1.40
N ASP A 639 27.01 -47.41 1.00
CA ASP A 639 28.05 -48.14 1.71
C ASP A 639 29.42 -47.55 1.38
N TYR A 640 29.96 -46.76 2.32
CA TYR A 640 31.28 -46.14 2.21
C TYR A 640 32.44 -47.16 2.12
N ARG A 641 32.24 -48.44 2.46
CA ARG A 641 33.27 -49.49 2.32
C ARG A 641 33.30 -50.12 0.94
N THR A 642 32.17 -50.16 0.22
CA THR A 642 32.07 -50.83 -1.10
C THR A 642 31.80 -49.85 -2.25
N GLY A 643 31.52 -48.58 -1.97
CA GLY A 643 31.30 -47.53 -2.98
C GLY A 643 30.05 -47.77 -3.83
N ARG A 644 29.06 -48.50 -3.31
CA ARG A 644 27.84 -48.87 -4.02
C ARG A 644 26.61 -48.52 -3.19
N ASN A 645 25.56 -48.11 -3.89
CA ASN A 645 24.22 -48.05 -3.33
C ASN A 645 23.71 -49.48 -3.11
N ILE A 646 23.61 -49.90 -1.86
CA ILE A 646 23.06 -51.22 -1.54
C ILE A 646 21.54 -51.08 -1.46
N ARG A 647 20.82 -51.81 -2.33
CA ARG A 647 19.36 -51.93 -2.24
C ARG A 647 19.04 -52.92 -1.11
N GLN A 648 18.55 -52.44 0.01
CA GLN A 648 18.05 -53.28 1.08
C GLN A 648 16.52 -53.31 1.03
N LEU A 649 15.95 -54.50 0.84
CA LEU A 649 14.51 -54.73 0.86
C LEU A 649 14.05 -54.79 2.33
N ASP A 650 13.77 -53.63 2.92
CA ASP A 650 13.23 -53.59 4.28
C ASP A 650 11.74 -53.96 4.26
N LEU A 651 11.38 -55.07 4.91
CA LEU A 651 9.98 -55.53 5.06
C LEU A 651 9.10 -54.52 5.80
N PHE A 652 9.69 -53.53 6.48
CA PHE A 652 9.00 -52.46 7.19
C PHE A 652 9.77 -51.15 7.05
N ASN A 653 9.11 -50.07 6.62
CA ASN A 653 9.68 -48.72 6.63
C ASN A 653 9.99 -48.32 8.09
N ILE A 654 11.28 -48.33 8.47
CA ILE A 654 11.75 -48.12 9.86
C ILE A 654 11.28 -46.76 10.38
N LEU A 655 11.33 -45.72 9.55
CA LEU A 655 10.81 -44.39 9.87
C LEU A 655 9.31 -44.41 10.17
N GLU A 656 8.50 -45.12 9.36
CA GLU A 656 7.06 -45.24 9.59
C GLU A 656 6.78 -45.97 10.92
N ARG A 657 7.50 -47.08 11.18
CA ARG A 657 7.40 -47.83 12.44
C ARG A 657 7.71 -46.94 13.64
N ASN A 658 8.82 -46.19 13.59
CA ASN A 658 9.24 -45.33 14.70
C ASN A 658 8.29 -44.12 14.88
N SER A 659 7.68 -43.63 13.80
CA SER A 659 6.62 -42.61 13.84
C SER A 659 5.33 -43.15 14.47
N LEU A 660 4.98 -44.41 14.20
CA LEU A 660 3.85 -45.09 14.81
C LEU A 660 4.06 -45.33 16.31
N ILE A 661 5.27 -45.76 16.72
CA ILE A 661 5.66 -45.82 18.14
C ILE A 661 5.51 -44.45 18.82
N SER A 662 5.90 -43.38 18.12
CA SER A 662 5.74 -42.01 18.60
C SER A 662 4.28 -41.60 18.78
N ALA A 663 3.38 -42.06 17.91
CA ALA A 663 1.93 -41.84 18.01
C ALA A 663 1.31 -42.57 19.23
N TYR A 664 1.78 -43.79 19.53
CA TYR A 664 1.45 -44.46 20.79
C TYR A 664 1.98 -43.68 22.00
N GLY A 665 3.21 -43.14 21.91
CA GLY A 665 3.76 -42.23 22.91
C GLY A 665 2.85 -41.01 23.14
N ALA A 666 2.38 -40.36 22.08
CA ALA A 666 1.42 -39.27 22.18
C ALA A 666 0.15 -39.68 22.94
N THR A 667 -0.45 -40.81 22.58
CA THR A 667 -1.64 -41.36 23.25
C THR A 667 -1.40 -41.54 24.75
N ILE A 668 -0.27 -42.16 25.12
CA ILE A 668 0.10 -42.40 26.53
C ILE A 668 0.30 -41.08 27.27
N LEU A 669 1.01 -40.11 26.67
CA LEU A 669 1.28 -38.83 27.31
C LEU A 669 -0.01 -38.03 27.58
N PHE A 670 -0.93 -37.97 26.62
CA PHE A 670 -2.24 -37.33 26.84
C PHE A 670 -3.10 -38.09 27.85
N ALA A 671 -3.03 -39.42 27.88
CA ALA A 671 -3.72 -40.22 28.88
C ALA A 671 -3.20 -39.93 30.30
N ILE A 672 -1.87 -39.91 30.49
CA ILE A 672 -1.23 -39.52 31.76
C ILE A 672 -1.63 -38.10 32.17
N ASP A 673 -1.61 -37.16 31.23
CA ASP A 673 -2.00 -35.79 31.55
C ASP A 673 -3.48 -35.66 31.94
N SER A 674 -4.36 -36.40 31.26
CA SER A 674 -5.78 -36.41 31.57
C SER A 674 -6.07 -36.94 32.98
N THR A 675 -5.30 -37.93 33.45
CA THR A 675 -5.45 -38.49 34.80
C THR A 675 -4.89 -37.56 35.86
N ILE A 676 -3.75 -36.90 35.60
CA ILE A 676 -3.15 -35.92 36.52
C ILE A 676 -4.07 -34.70 36.70
N ILE A 677 -4.58 -34.13 35.61
CA ILE A 677 -5.41 -32.91 35.64
C ILE A 677 -6.89 -33.22 35.92
N LYS A 678 -7.26 -34.51 35.89
CA LYS A 678 -8.65 -34.99 36.03
C LYS A 678 -9.60 -34.32 35.03
N SER A 679 -9.11 -34.00 33.83
CA SER A 679 -9.89 -33.36 32.76
C SER A 679 -10.51 -34.41 31.85
N ARG A 680 -11.85 -34.49 31.87
CA ARG A 680 -12.62 -35.36 30.98
C ARG A 680 -12.38 -35.04 29.50
N GLY A 681 -12.18 -33.76 29.16
CA GLY A 681 -11.91 -33.33 27.79
C GLY A 681 -10.60 -33.88 27.24
N MET A 682 -9.54 -33.85 28.04
CA MET A 682 -8.24 -34.41 27.65
C MET A 682 -8.28 -35.93 27.54
N GLY A 683 -9.11 -36.61 28.35
CA GLY A 683 -9.34 -38.05 28.21
C GLY A 683 -9.96 -38.42 26.86
N TYR A 684 -10.96 -37.66 26.39
CA TYR A 684 -11.53 -37.87 25.04
C TYR A 684 -10.52 -37.59 23.94
N PHE A 685 -9.68 -36.57 24.11
CA PHE A 685 -8.63 -36.24 23.15
C PHE A 685 -7.57 -37.33 23.06
N ALA A 686 -7.09 -37.84 24.20
CA ALA A 686 -6.18 -38.98 24.28
C ALA A 686 -6.78 -40.21 23.57
N SER A 687 -8.06 -40.50 23.83
CA SER A 687 -8.78 -41.62 23.22
C SER A 687 -8.91 -41.47 21.70
N ALA A 688 -9.16 -40.26 21.20
CA ALA A 688 -9.21 -39.98 19.77
C ALA A 688 -7.85 -40.18 19.07
N ILE A 689 -6.76 -39.72 19.70
CA ILE A 689 -5.39 -39.94 19.20
C ILE A 689 -5.06 -41.43 19.21
N GLY A 690 -5.41 -42.15 20.27
CA GLY A 690 -5.25 -43.59 20.36
C GLY A 690 -5.98 -44.32 19.24
N MET A 691 -7.21 -43.89 18.92
CA MET A 691 -7.97 -44.47 17.82
C MET A 691 -7.34 -44.17 16.45
N ALA A 692 -6.89 -42.94 16.21
CA ALA A 692 -6.18 -42.58 14.98
C ALA A 692 -4.87 -43.40 14.83
N THR A 693 -4.15 -43.60 15.93
CA THR A 693 -2.92 -44.41 15.99
C THR A 693 -3.22 -45.87 15.68
N TYR A 694 -4.31 -46.42 16.23
CA TYR A 694 -4.76 -47.78 15.94
C TYR A 694 -5.12 -47.98 14.46
N LEU A 695 -5.82 -47.02 13.84
CA LEU A 695 -6.11 -47.07 12.41
C LEU A 695 -4.84 -47.01 11.56
N TRP A 696 -3.87 -46.19 11.96
CA TRP A 696 -2.57 -46.17 11.30
C TRP A 696 -1.84 -47.52 11.47
N GLN A 697 -1.87 -48.15 12.64
CA GLN A 697 -1.31 -49.49 12.84
C GLN A 697 -1.90 -50.52 11.86
N ILE A 698 -3.22 -50.50 11.62
CA ILE A 698 -3.87 -51.39 10.63
C ILE A 698 -3.31 -51.16 9.22
N LYS A 699 -3.13 -49.89 8.83
CA LYS A 699 -2.50 -49.52 7.55
C LYS A 699 -1.06 -49.99 7.47
N PHE A 700 -0.27 -49.79 8.53
CA PHE A 700 1.12 -50.22 8.59
C PHE A 700 1.26 -51.75 8.45
N LEU A 701 0.29 -52.52 8.95
CA LEU A 701 0.22 -53.98 8.76
C LEU A 701 -0.19 -54.40 7.33
N GLY A 702 -0.44 -53.45 6.42
CA GLY A 702 -0.76 -53.73 5.02
C GLY A 702 -2.19 -54.23 4.78
N ILE A 703 -3.10 -54.08 5.75
CA ILE A 703 -4.48 -54.54 5.62
C ILE A 703 -5.26 -53.55 4.76
N THR A 704 -5.80 -54.00 3.63
CA THR A 704 -6.51 -53.14 2.66
C THR A 704 -8.03 -53.18 2.80
N GLU A 705 -8.58 -54.12 3.56
CA GLU A 705 -10.01 -54.30 3.74
C GLU A 705 -10.60 -53.14 4.58
N ALA A 706 -11.55 -52.39 4.01
CA ALA A 706 -12.07 -51.17 4.64
C ALA A 706 -12.75 -51.44 5.99
N GLN A 707 -13.40 -52.60 6.12
CA GLN A 707 -14.06 -53.07 7.34
C GLN A 707 -13.10 -53.12 8.52
N THR A 708 -11.83 -53.45 8.29
CA THR A 708 -10.84 -53.53 9.35
C THR A 708 -10.59 -52.16 9.99
N TYR A 709 -10.81 -51.07 9.25
CA TYR A 709 -10.72 -49.70 9.77
C TYR A 709 -12.03 -49.23 10.40
N THR A 710 -13.14 -49.52 9.73
CA THR A 710 -14.41 -48.86 10.04
C THR A 710 -15.21 -49.59 11.11
N LEU A 711 -15.07 -50.91 11.22
CA LEU A 711 -15.74 -51.70 12.25
C LEU A 711 -15.23 -51.36 13.67
N PRO A 712 -13.92 -51.24 13.94
CA PRO A 712 -13.44 -50.77 15.24
C PRO A 712 -13.93 -49.36 15.59
N LEU A 713 -14.02 -48.45 14.60
CA LEU A 713 -14.60 -47.11 14.78
C LEU A 713 -16.08 -47.17 15.14
N ALA A 714 -16.86 -47.97 14.43
CA ALA A 714 -18.26 -48.18 14.71
C ALA A 714 -18.48 -48.67 16.14
N VAL A 715 -17.79 -49.75 16.52
CA VAL A 715 -17.87 -50.33 17.87
C VAL A 715 -17.42 -49.31 18.92
N TYR A 716 -16.32 -48.61 18.70
CA TYR A 716 -15.83 -47.58 19.62
C TYR A 716 -16.87 -46.49 19.90
N PHE A 717 -17.46 -45.91 18.85
CA PHE A 717 -18.46 -44.86 19.00
C PHE A 717 -19.79 -45.38 19.61
N MET A 718 -20.24 -46.58 19.22
CA MET A 718 -21.44 -47.20 19.79
C MET A 718 -21.26 -47.55 21.27
N VAL A 719 -20.08 -48.03 21.69
CA VAL A 719 -19.76 -48.29 23.10
C VAL A 719 -19.74 -46.99 23.89
N LEU A 720 -19.13 -45.92 23.35
CA LEU A 720 -19.16 -44.60 23.99
C LEU A 720 -20.57 -44.05 24.13
N ALA A 721 -21.41 -44.22 23.11
CA ALA A 721 -22.83 -43.84 23.16
C ALA A 721 -23.57 -44.64 24.24
N TYR A 722 -23.34 -45.94 24.32
CA TYR A 722 -23.91 -46.79 25.37
C TYR A 722 -23.48 -46.35 26.79
N LEU A 723 -22.20 -46.02 26.98
CA LEU A 723 -21.71 -45.47 28.26
C LEU A 723 -22.36 -44.12 28.58
N ARG A 724 -22.57 -43.25 27.59
CA ARG A 724 -23.29 -41.97 27.77
C ARG A 724 -24.76 -42.16 28.10
N ARG A 725 -25.39 -43.22 27.57
CA ARG A 725 -26.75 -43.62 27.91
C ARG A 725 -26.86 -44.00 29.39
N ILE A 726 -25.88 -44.73 29.95
CA ILE A 726 -25.85 -45.07 31.38
C ILE A 726 -25.74 -43.80 32.24
N VAL A 727 -25.00 -42.80 31.77
CA VAL A 727 -24.78 -41.52 32.47
C VAL A 727 -25.95 -40.53 32.30
N GLY A 728 -26.89 -40.78 31.38
CA GLY A 728 -28.09 -39.95 31.16
C GLY A 728 -27.91 -38.75 30.23
N ASP A 729 -26.77 -38.62 29.53
CA ASP A 729 -26.50 -37.51 28.59
C ASP A 729 -27.01 -37.87 27.17
N LEU A 730 -28.32 -37.72 26.96
CA LEU A 730 -29.04 -38.21 25.77
C LEU A 730 -28.63 -37.48 24.47
N SER A 731 -28.34 -36.19 24.54
CA SER A 731 -27.99 -35.40 23.34
C SER A 731 -26.63 -35.82 22.76
N LYS A 732 -25.63 -36.06 23.62
CA LYS A 732 -24.30 -36.52 23.16
C LYS A 732 -24.28 -37.99 22.79
N ARG A 733 -25.14 -38.81 23.42
CA ARG A 733 -25.37 -40.19 23.02
C ARG A 733 -25.76 -40.25 21.54
N ASP A 734 -26.78 -39.49 21.13
CA ASP A 734 -27.34 -39.60 19.78
C ASP A 734 -26.29 -39.27 18.71
N LEU A 735 -25.47 -38.24 18.93
CA LEU A 735 -24.37 -37.88 18.03
C LEU A 735 -23.35 -39.02 17.90
N LEU A 736 -22.94 -39.63 19.02
CA LEU A 736 -22.01 -40.77 19.02
C LEU A 736 -22.62 -42.01 18.35
N ASP A 737 -23.91 -42.27 18.55
CA ASP A 737 -24.64 -43.35 17.88
C ASP A 737 -24.70 -43.14 16.37
N PHE A 738 -25.00 -41.93 15.92
CA PHE A 738 -24.98 -41.61 14.48
C PHE A 738 -23.58 -41.77 13.88
N ALA A 739 -22.53 -41.35 14.59
CA ALA A 739 -21.15 -41.56 14.14
C ALA A 739 -20.80 -43.06 14.07
N GLY A 740 -21.18 -43.85 15.07
CA GLY A 740 -20.97 -45.29 15.09
C GLY A 740 -21.69 -46.00 13.95
N LEU A 741 -22.97 -45.69 13.74
CA LEU A 741 -23.77 -46.21 12.63
C LEU A 741 -23.21 -45.78 11.27
N PHE A 742 -22.71 -44.55 11.15
CA PHE A 742 -22.08 -44.05 9.92
C PHE A 742 -20.87 -44.89 9.53
N PHE A 743 -19.94 -45.15 10.45
CA PHE A 743 -18.76 -45.98 10.19
C PHE A 743 -19.11 -47.45 9.98
N LEU A 744 -20.20 -47.95 10.54
CA LEU A 744 -20.66 -49.31 10.30
C LEU A 744 -21.26 -49.46 8.89
N ILE A 745 -22.22 -48.59 8.55
CA ILE A 745 -23.13 -48.75 7.40
C ILE A 745 -22.54 -48.18 6.11
N LEU A 746 -21.90 -47.01 6.16
CA LEU A 746 -21.54 -46.31 4.92
C LEU A 746 -20.45 -47.04 4.10
N PRO A 747 -19.37 -47.56 4.70
CA PRO A 747 -18.32 -48.25 3.94
C PRO A 747 -18.84 -49.52 3.26
N THR A 748 -19.64 -50.32 3.96
CA THR A 748 -20.25 -51.55 3.42
C THR A 748 -21.28 -51.24 2.34
N LEU A 749 -22.07 -50.17 2.51
CA LEU A 749 -22.94 -49.65 1.47
C LEU A 749 -22.15 -49.28 0.21
N MET A 750 -21.11 -48.45 0.32
CA MET A 750 -20.32 -48.01 -0.84
C MET A 750 -19.63 -49.19 -1.56
N GLN A 751 -19.08 -50.14 -0.81
CA GLN A 751 -18.45 -51.32 -1.39
C GLN A 751 -19.46 -52.30 -2.02
N SER A 752 -20.72 -52.28 -1.58
CA SER A 752 -21.78 -53.11 -2.18
C SER A 752 -22.10 -52.73 -3.64
N PHE A 753 -21.69 -51.53 -4.08
CA PHE A 753 -21.78 -51.09 -5.48
C PHE A 753 -20.50 -51.32 -6.30
N GLY A 754 -19.43 -51.86 -5.70
CA GLY A 754 -18.14 -52.08 -6.37
C GLY A 754 -18.00 -53.45 -7.04
N ASN A 755 -16.82 -53.76 -7.58
CA ASN A 755 -16.52 -55.01 -8.32
C ASN A 755 -16.77 -56.32 -7.54
N HIS A 756 -16.82 -56.26 -6.20
CA HIS A 756 -17.17 -57.39 -5.32
C HIS A 756 -18.50 -57.17 -4.59
N GLY A 757 -19.42 -56.43 -5.22
CA GLY A 757 -20.63 -55.87 -4.60
C GLY A 757 -21.53 -56.89 -3.89
N ALA A 758 -21.67 -58.10 -4.43
CA ALA A 758 -22.48 -59.16 -3.83
C ALA A 758 -21.98 -59.59 -2.43
N LYS A 759 -20.67 -59.72 -2.23
CA LYS A 759 -20.06 -60.05 -0.93
C LYS A 759 -20.42 -58.99 0.12
N TYR A 760 -20.24 -57.72 -0.25
CA TYR A 760 -20.47 -56.60 0.65
C TYR A 760 -21.95 -56.30 0.87
N SER A 761 -22.82 -56.57 -0.10
CA SER A 761 -24.27 -56.50 0.08
C SER A 761 -24.79 -57.56 1.05
N LEU A 762 -24.25 -58.78 1.00
CA LEU A 762 -24.59 -59.81 1.99
C LEU A 762 -24.13 -59.39 3.39
N LEU A 763 -22.89 -58.90 3.51
CA LEU A 763 -22.38 -58.36 4.76
C LEU A 763 -23.27 -57.22 5.29
N PHE A 764 -23.71 -56.31 4.42
CA PHE A 764 -24.55 -55.18 4.77
C PHE A 764 -25.95 -55.60 5.25
N GLY A 765 -26.52 -56.65 4.65
CA GLY A 765 -27.75 -57.28 5.15
C GLY A 765 -27.58 -57.93 6.53
N VAL A 766 -26.44 -58.57 6.78
CA VAL A 766 -26.10 -59.15 8.10
C VAL A 766 -25.92 -58.04 9.15
N GLU A 767 -25.19 -56.96 8.83
CA GLU A 767 -25.07 -55.78 9.70
C GLU A 767 -26.45 -55.19 10.04
N GLY A 768 -27.34 -55.11 9.06
CA GLY A 768 -28.71 -54.65 9.25
C GLY A 768 -29.53 -55.52 10.21
N ALA A 769 -29.45 -56.84 10.08
CA ALA A 769 -30.10 -57.78 10.98
C ALA A 769 -29.57 -57.65 12.43
N ILE A 770 -28.25 -57.52 12.59
CA ILE A 770 -27.60 -57.30 13.89
C ILE A 770 -28.10 -55.98 14.52
N LEU A 771 -28.20 -54.90 13.74
CA LEU A 771 -28.71 -53.61 14.21
C LEU A 771 -30.18 -53.67 14.65
N ILE A 772 -31.05 -54.40 13.94
CA ILE A 772 -32.44 -54.61 14.36
C ILE A 772 -32.49 -55.38 15.68
N ALA A 773 -31.70 -56.45 15.82
CA ALA A 773 -31.63 -57.22 17.06
C ALA A 773 -31.13 -56.36 18.24
N LEU A 774 -30.05 -55.59 18.04
CA LEU A 774 -29.51 -54.67 19.04
C LEU A 774 -30.51 -53.55 19.38
N GLY A 775 -31.15 -52.93 18.38
CA GLY A 775 -32.15 -51.89 18.58
C GLY A 775 -33.38 -52.38 19.34
N THR A 776 -33.80 -53.62 19.11
CA THR A 776 -34.92 -54.25 19.82
C THR A 776 -34.56 -54.54 21.26
N SER A 777 -33.38 -55.12 21.51
CA SER A 777 -32.86 -55.39 22.86
C SER A 777 -32.68 -54.11 23.68
N LEU A 778 -32.11 -53.08 23.05
CA LEU A 778 -31.82 -51.79 23.67
C LEU A 778 -33.03 -50.84 23.69
N LYS A 779 -34.18 -51.22 23.11
CA LYS A 779 -35.37 -50.36 22.92
C LYS A 779 -35.03 -49.00 22.28
N TYR A 780 -34.13 -48.99 21.30
CA TYR A 780 -33.66 -47.77 20.65
C TYR A 780 -34.01 -47.76 19.17
N LYS A 781 -34.99 -46.91 18.81
CA LYS A 781 -35.60 -46.88 17.48
C LYS A 781 -34.60 -46.57 16.36
N THR A 782 -33.58 -45.75 16.62
CA THR A 782 -32.58 -45.36 15.62
C THR A 782 -31.82 -46.57 15.07
N TYR A 783 -31.46 -47.53 15.91
CA TYR A 783 -30.80 -48.76 15.46
C TYR A 783 -31.73 -49.66 14.66
N ILE A 784 -33.01 -49.72 15.04
CA ILE A 784 -34.03 -50.46 14.28
C ILE A 784 -34.18 -49.86 12.88
N TYR A 785 -34.33 -48.53 12.79
CA TYR A 785 -34.45 -47.83 11.50
C TYR A 785 -33.17 -47.96 10.66
N ALA A 786 -31.99 -47.84 11.27
CA ALA A 786 -30.72 -48.02 10.58
C ALA A 786 -30.55 -49.46 10.06
N GLY A 787 -30.98 -50.46 10.82
CA GLY A 787 -30.94 -51.86 10.39
C GLY A 787 -31.94 -52.18 9.28
N VAL A 788 -33.17 -51.65 9.35
CA VAL A 788 -34.15 -51.73 8.25
C VAL A 788 -33.59 -51.06 7.00
N PHE A 789 -33.00 -49.86 7.15
CA PHE A 789 -32.35 -49.16 6.05
C PHE A 789 -31.23 -49.99 5.43
N ALA A 790 -30.34 -50.59 6.23
CA ALA A 790 -29.24 -51.40 5.72
C ALA A 790 -29.74 -52.62 4.92
N ILE A 791 -30.79 -53.31 5.38
CA ILE A 791 -31.40 -54.42 4.63
C ILE A 791 -32.02 -53.94 3.31
N VAL A 792 -32.79 -52.85 3.35
CA VAL A 792 -33.42 -52.29 2.14
C VAL A 792 -32.35 -51.82 1.15
N ALA A 793 -31.33 -51.12 1.63
CA ALA A 793 -30.26 -50.60 0.80
C ALA A 793 -29.34 -51.71 0.26
N ALA A 794 -29.17 -52.83 0.96
CA ALA A 794 -28.52 -54.03 0.43
C ALA A 794 -29.30 -54.63 -0.76
N VAL A 795 -30.64 -54.70 -0.65
CA VAL A 795 -31.48 -55.16 -1.78
C VAL A 795 -31.41 -54.17 -2.96
N ILE A 796 -31.40 -52.87 -2.67
CA ILE A 796 -31.25 -51.83 -3.69
C ILE A 796 -29.88 -51.93 -4.39
N SER A 797 -28.79 -52.15 -3.66
CA SER A 797 -27.45 -52.26 -4.26
C SER A 797 -27.24 -53.54 -5.07
N GLN A 798 -28.09 -54.54 -4.95
CA GLN A 798 -28.12 -55.68 -5.88
C GLN A 798 -29.03 -55.46 -7.09
N THR A 799 -29.93 -54.48 -7.01
CA THR A 799 -30.90 -54.18 -8.08
C THR A 799 -30.57 -52.90 -8.83
N TYR A 800 -29.56 -52.13 -8.40
CA TYR A 800 -29.23 -50.84 -9.01
C TYR A 800 -28.73 -50.96 -10.44
N GLU A 801 -27.95 -51.98 -10.80
CA GLU A 801 -27.52 -52.18 -12.20
C GLU A 801 -28.73 -52.39 -13.12
N TYR A 802 -29.77 -53.07 -12.64
CA TYR A 802 -31.04 -53.21 -13.36
C TYR A 802 -31.77 -51.88 -13.50
N VAL A 803 -31.83 -51.06 -12.45
CA VAL A 803 -32.53 -49.77 -12.47
C VAL A 803 -31.75 -48.71 -13.27
N PHE A 804 -30.42 -48.70 -13.21
CA PHE A 804 -29.55 -47.77 -13.94
C PHE A 804 -29.20 -48.23 -15.36
N SER A 805 -29.55 -49.47 -15.75
CA SER A 805 -29.63 -49.88 -17.16
C SER A 805 -30.76 -49.16 -17.90
N LEU A 806 -31.70 -48.54 -17.18
CA LEU A 806 -32.72 -47.68 -17.77
C LEU A 806 -32.09 -46.37 -18.26
N PRO A 807 -32.54 -45.85 -19.43
CA PRO A 807 -32.12 -44.56 -19.93
C PRO A 807 -32.16 -43.46 -18.86
N ARG A 808 -31.07 -42.72 -18.69
CA ARG A 808 -30.90 -41.69 -17.62
C ARG A 808 -32.02 -40.65 -17.57
N TRP A 809 -32.69 -40.39 -18.69
CA TRP A 809 -33.83 -39.48 -18.81
C TRP A 809 -35.13 -40.03 -18.19
N ILE A 810 -35.29 -41.35 -18.09
CA ILE A 810 -36.42 -41.99 -17.42
C ILE A 810 -36.26 -41.88 -15.91
N ILE A 811 -35.04 -42.07 -15.42
CA ILE A 811 -34.72 -41.97 -13.98
C ILE A 811 -34.92 -40.51 -13.50
N THR A 812 -34.42 -39.52 -14.24
CA THR A 812 -34.61 -38.11 -13.92
C THR A 812 -36.04 -37.61 -14.18
N GLY A 813 -36.72 -38.14 -15.21
CA GLY A 813 -38.11 -37.81 -15.52
C GLY A 813 -39.11 -38.35 -14.49
N VAL A 814 -38.91 -39.59 -14.01
CA VAL A 814 -39.76 -40.20 -12.97
C VAL A 814 -39.49 -39.59 -11.60
N ALA A 815 -38.23 -39.29 -11.25
CA ALA A 815 -37.92 -38.55 -10.03
C ALA A 815 -38.48 -37.12 -10.08
N GLY A 816 -38.36 -36.45 -11.24
CA GLY A 816 -38.95 -35.13 -11.48
C GLY A 816 -40.48 -35.14 -11.37
N LEU A 817 -41.15 -36.13 -11.96
CA LEU A 817 -42.61 -36.33 -11.85
C LEU A 817 -43.06 -36.67 -10.43
N ALA A 818 -42.28 -37.45 -9.67
CA ALA A 818 -42.57 -37.76 -8.28
C ALA A 818 -42.47 -36.50 -7.39
N PHE A 819 -41.41 -35.70 -7.56
CA PHE A 819 -41.27 -34.42 -6.86
C PHE A 819 -42.34 -33.39 -7.28
N LEU A 820 -42.69 -33.33 -8.57
CA LEU A 820 -43.76 -32.48 -9.08
C LEU A 820 -45.12 -32.90 -8.52
N SER A 821 -45.40 -34.20 -8.47
CA SER A 821 -46.67 -34.73 -7.95
C SER A 821 -46.82 -34.46 -6.45
N VAL A 822 -45.74 -34.57 -5.68
CA VAL A 822 -45.72 -34.22 -4.25
C VAL A 822 -45.85 -32.71 -4.04
N ALA A 823 -45.20 -31.89 -4.86
CA ALA A 823 -45.31 -30.43 -4.81
C ALA A 823 -46.73 -29.94 -5.19
N ILE A 824 -47.34 -30.54 -6.22
CA ILE A 824 -48.71 -30.28 -6.65
C ILE A 824 -49.72 -30.69 -5.57
N TYR A 825 -49.50 -31.84 -4.92
CA TYR A 825 -50.35 -32.30 -3.82
C TYR A 825 -50.32 -31.33 -2.61
N LEU A 826 -49.13 -30.80 -2.28
CA LEU A 826 -48.94 -29.82 -1.20
C LEU A 826 -49.48 -28.43 -1.56
N LEU A 827 -49.39 -28.01 -2.82
CA LEU A 827 -49.92 -26.74 -3.32
C LEU A 827 -51.45 -26.73 -3.37
N LEU A 828 -52.08 -27.84 -3.79
CA LEU A 828 -53.54 -27.97 -3.87
C LEU A 828 -54.26 -27.95 -2.52
N HIS A 829 -53.54 -28.16 -1.41
CA HIS A 829 -54.10 -28.14 -0.06
C HIS A 829 -53.86 -26.83 0.70
N ARG A 830 -53.33 -25.80 0.04
CA ARG A 830 -53.11 -24.48 0.65
C ARG A 830 -54.38 -23.62 0.52
N LYS A 831 -55.13 -23.45 1.63
CA LYS A 831 -56.25 -22.50 1.74
C LYS A 831 -55.72 -21.06 1.75
N GLU A 832 -56.24 -20.21 0.87
CA GLU A 832 -55.97 -18.76 0.85
C GLU A 832 -57.07 -18.01 1.62
N GLU A 833 -56.66 -17.12 2.54
CA GLU A 833 -57.57 -16.18 3.23
C GLU A 833 -57.77 -14.91 2.38
N PRO A 834 -58.96 -14.28 2.38
CA PRO A 834 -59.26 -13.11 1.56
C PRO A 834 -58.78 -11.82 2.22
N GLU A 835 -58.03 -11.01 1.48
CA GLU A 835 -57.65 -9.65 1.87
C GLU A 835 -58.88 -8.72 1.86
N GLY A 836 -59.26 -8.23 3.04
CA GLY A 836 -60.29 -7.22 3.24
C GLY A 836 -59.71 -5.93 3.82
N ARG A 837 -59.72 -4.89 2.98
CA ARG A 837 -59.84 -3.43 3.24
C ARG A 837 -58.80 -2.69 4.06
#